data_AF-A0A535RYR8-F1
#
_entry.id   AF-A0A535RYR8-F1
#
_cell.length_a   1.000
_cell.length_b   1.000
_cell.length_c   1.000
_cell.angle_alpha   90.00
_cell.angle_beta   90.00
_cell.angle_gamma   90.00
#
_symmetry.space_group_name_H-M   'P 1'
#
loop_
_entity.id
_entity.type
_entity.pdbx_description
1 polymer ?
#
loop_
_entity_poly.entity_id
_entity_poly.type
_entity_poly.pdbx_seq_one_letter_code
_entity_poly.pdbx_strand_id
1 'polypeptide(L)'
;MSKRHQKKSSGLWPLIVLIGQAVSGWRAERNYQALPEVVSTDRREPPAGLAWPGISVIVPARNEEANLPSLLDSLLAQDYPLYEVIVVDDSSTDRTAALVRRYAKQEVRLIQSDGPPPGWTGKNAACWRGASESMHPWVLFVDADTTLAPSALRSSMVFALEHHAGAISLLARQRCETFWERLLLPFAYAQYFVGVDAQRIHRSHGPAFANGQYFLIHREAYWQAGGHAADAASLIDDIALATRLKRQGTIPLACRGETLVSVRMYTSLREIIDGFGKNSYLFLRQSPSTGIQTAISTFLAASVGTLFWDAWRRRSWRTLVVALSAYAVQGASQRPWSRRSGISTRYAFLTPCAALTFLGIALNSMLRVLTGRPLPWKGRSYQSPRTIALPAPIAGKWLIEMGLAILTKRPRSIIADSALSVRHLPKAPCVTGVEHIPERGSFVLVANHYQRLNLWIGWSGTLLIDTIAQQRNIIVHVVTTDRVRIGRLTLPGTPWLIKRIAAVWDLVPVTPPAIADGKTDGQRYTLLRLLRLLKRKDGRDTCLVLMPEGDEGSAFGLIDALPGIGRALAAFSARQVPIVPVAVWDEDGRLYANFGRPFSFRISPTETAREAVDTSGQQTVMEQIAALLPPALRGKYGGQADGALE
;
A
#
# COMPACT_ATOMS: atom_id res chain seq x y z
N MET A 1 48.32 -26.51 -0.13
CA MET A 1 47.00 -25.95 0.26
C MET A 1 46.83 -24.57 -0.37
N SER A 2 45.60 -24.15 -0.65
CA SER A 2 45.19 -22.82 -1.19
C SER A 2 45.26 -22.61 -2.71
N LYS A 3 44.20 -23.01 -3.43
CA LYS A 3 43.68 -22.36 -4.67
C LYS A 3 42.36 -23.00 -5.17
N ARG A 4 41.42 -23.29 -4.27
CA ARG A 4 40.07 -23.71 -4.67
C ARG A 4 39.09 -23.24 -3.61
N HIS A 5 38.63 -22.00 -3.70
CA HIS A 5 37.34 -21.52 -3.20
C HIS A 5 37.14 -20.03 -3.58
N GLN A 6 37.24 -19.70 -4.87
CA GLN A 6 36.57 -18.51 -5.39
C GLN A 6 35.26 -18.97 -6.04
N LYS A 7 34.18 -18.80 -5.29
CA LYS A 7 32.81 -19.25 -5.56
C LYS A 7 32.31 -18.72 -6.92
N LYS A 8 31.87 -19.65 -7.77
CA LYS A 8 31.09 -19.47 -9.01
C LYS A 8 29.68 -18.89 -8.74
N SER A 9 29.53 -17.71 -8.14
CA SER A 9 28.19 -17.10 -7.95
C SER A 9 27.80 -16.11 -9.06
N SER A 10 28.62 -15.95 -10.10
CA SER A 10 28.46 -14.90 -11.11
C SER A 10 27.87 -15.34 -12.46
N GLY A 11 27.48 -16.61 -12.61
CA GLY A 11 27.11 -17.18 -13.91
C GLY A 11 25.76 -16.73 -14.48
N LEU A 12 24.77 -16.44 -13.61
CA LEU A 12 23.39 -16.19 -14.06
C LEU A 12 22.97 -14.72 -14.06
N TRP A 13 23.70 -13.84 -13.38
CA TRP A 13 23.31 -12.43 -13.22
C TRP A 13 23.09 -11.68 -14.55
N PRO A 14 23.97 -11.78 -15.56
CA PRO A 14 23.75 -11.11 -16.85
C PRO A 14 22.47 -11.59 -17.55
N LEU A 15 22.16 -12.90 -17.46
CA LEU A 15 20.95 -13.48 -18.04
C LEU A 15 19.70 -13.03 -17.28
N ILE A 16 19.75 -12.96 -15.94
CA ILE A 16 18.64 -12.46 -15.11
C ILE A 16 18.30 -11.02 -15.48
N VAL A 17 19.31 -10.15 -15.63
CA VAL A 17 19.09 -8.76 -16.04
C VAL A 17 18.47 -8.69 -17.44
N LEU A 18 19.05 -9.40 -18.42
CA LEU A 18 18.54 -9.42 -19.80
C LEU A 18 17.08 -9.91 -19.88
N ILE A 19 16.81 -11.09 -19.33
CA ILE A 19 15.46 -11.69 -19.33
C ILE A 19 14.50 -10.79 -18.55
N GLY A 20 14.96 -10.25 -17.41
CA GLY A 20 14.19 -9.32 -16.59
C GLY A 20 13.78 -8.05 -17.33
N GLN A 21 14.66 -7.47 -18.16
CA GLN A 21 14.32 -6.34 -19.03
C GLN A 21 13.29 -6.72 -20.08
N ALA A 22 13.47 -7.86 -20.75
CA ALA A 22 12.54 -8.34 -21.76
C ALA A 22 11.14 -8.57 -21.17
N VAL A 23 11.06 -9.27 -20.03
CA VAL A 23 9.80 -9.54 -19.33
C VAL A 23 9.16 -8.26 -18.83
N SER A 24 9.91 -7.36 -18.20
CA SER A 24 9.38 -6.08 -17.70
C SER A 24 8.80 -5.23 -18.83
N GLY A 25 9.57 -5.07 -19.91
CA GLY A 25 9.16 -4.31 -21.09
C GLY A 25 7.91 -4.89 -21.76
N TRP A 26 7.90 -6.21 -21.98
CA TRP A 26 6.74 -6.90 -22.54
C TRP A 26 5.50 -6.77 -21.65
N ARG A 27 5.64 -6.96 -20.34
CA ARG A 27 4.52 -6.84 -19.39
C ARG A 27 3.95 -5.43 -19.38
N ALA A 28 4.81 -4.41 -19.28
CA ALA A 28 4.38 -3.02 -19.27
C ALA A 28 3.58 -2.69 -20.54
N GLU A 29 4.11 -3.01 -21.71
CA GLU A 29 3.45 -2.74 -22.98
C GLU A 29 2.16 -3.55 -23.14
N ARG A 30 2.19 -4.85 -22.85
CA ARG A 30 1.01 -5.74 -22.93
C ARG A 30 -0.11 -5.24 -22.01
N ASN A 31 0.21 -4.93 -20.76
CA ASN A 31 -0.79 -4.49 -19.79
C ASN A 31 -1.38 -3.14 -20.19
N TYR A 32 -0.56 -2.22 -20.69
CA TYR A 32 -1.05 -0.94 -21.18
C TYR A 32 -1.97 -1.09 -22.39
N GLN A 33 -1.54 -1.86 -23.39
CA GLN A 33 -2.31 -2.07 -24.62
C GLN A 33 -3.61 -2.87 -24.41
N ALA A 34 -3.66 -3.67 -23.34
CA ALA A 34 -4.86 -4.40 -22.95
C ALA A 34 -5.95 -3.52 -22.33
N LEU A 35 -5.63 -2.26 -21.99
CA LEU A 35 -6.66 -1.32 -21.57
C LEU A 35 -7.52 -0.88 -22.76
N PRO A 36 -8.85 -0.76 -22.57
CA PRO A 36 -9.72 -0.20 -23.59
C PRO A 36 -9.31 1.23 -23.90
N GLU A 37 -9.54 1.65 -25.13
CA GLU A 37 -9.22 2.99 -25.62
C GLU A 37 -10.49 3.78 -25.85
N VAL A 38 -10.55 4.98 -25.29
CA VAL A 38 -11.62 5.93 -25.58
C VAL A 38 -11.17 6.77 -26.75
N VAL A 39 -11.74 6.48 -27.92
CA VAL A 39 -11.39 7.14 -29.18
C VAL A 39 -12.21 8.43 -29.31
N SER A 40 -11.63 9.46 -29.94
CA SER A 40 -12.38 10.67 -30.29
C SER A 40 -13.54 10.33 -31.21
N THR A 41 -14.72 10.84 -30.86
CA THR A 41 -15.95 10.61 -31.58
C THR A 41 -16.60 11.95 -31.87
N ASP A 42 -16.15 12.60 -32.93
CA ASP A 42 -16.76 13.85 -33.38
C ASP A 42 -18.16 13.49 -33.92
N ARG A 43 -19.21 14.15 -33.41
CA ARG A 43 -20.62 13.97 -33.85
C ARG A 43 -21.29 12.63 -33.54
N ARG A 44 -20.72 11.78 -32.68
CA ARG A 44 -21.39 10.54 -32.28
C ARG A 44 -22.46 10.85 -31.23
N GLU A 45 -23.66 10.35 -31.46
CA GLU A 45 -24.81 10.45 -30.54
C GLU A 45 -24.73 9.34 -29.47
N PRO A 46 -25.42 9.48 -28.33
CA PRO A 46 -25.55 8.40 -27.35
C PRO A 46 -26.26 7.20 -28.01
N PRO A 47 -26.18 6.00 -27.40
CA PRO A 47 -26.96 4.85 -27.85
C PRO A 47 -28.43 5.22 -28.09
N ALA A 48 -29.02 4.68 -29.16
CA ALA A 48 -30.35 5.07 -29.63
C ALA A 48 -31.40 5.03 -28.51
N GLY A 49 -32.14 6.14 -28.34
CA GLY A 49 -33.18 6.27 -27.32
C GLY A 49 -32.71 6.82 -25.97
N LEU A 50 -31.42 7.14 -25.79
CA LEU A 50 -30.91 7.81 -24.58
C LEU A 50 -30.72 9.30 -24.82
N ALA A 51 -31.14 10.13 -23.86
CA ALA A 51 -30.76 11.54 -23.81
C ALA A 51 -29.32 11.70 -23.31
N TRP A 52 -28.66 12.80 -23.67
CA TRP A 52 -27.35 13.17 -23.14
C TRP A 52 -27.43 13.39 -21.62
N PRO A 53 -26.75 12.58 -20.80
CA PRO A 53 -26.72 12.78 -19.35
C PRO A 53 -25.95 14.05 -19.00
N GLY A 54 -26.41 14.85 -18.03
CA GLY A 54 -25.62 15.99 -17.57
C GLY A 54 -24.30 15.56 -16.92
N ILE A 55 -23.25 16.38 -17.07
CA ILE A 55 -21.94 16.18 -16.41
C ILE A 55 -21.59 17.39 -15.55
N SER A 56 -21.32 17.19 -14.27
CA SER A 56 -20.72 18.21 -13.42
C SER A 56 -19.21 18.01 -13.33
N VAL A 57 -18.46 18.93 -13.92
CA VAL A 57 -16.99 18.92 -13.91
C VAL A 57 -16.50 19.63 -12.66
N ILE A 58 -15.67 18.97 -11.86
CA ILE A 58 -15.11 19.49 -10.62
C ILE A 58 -13.60 19.62 -10.78
N VAL A 59 -13.11 20.84 -10.59
CA VAL A 59 -11.70 21.20 -10.68
C VAL A 59 -11.19 21.61 -9.29
N PRO A 60 -10.52 20.74 -8.52
CA PRO A 60 -9.84 21.14 -7.30
C PRO A 60 -8.61 21.97 -7.64
N ALA A 61 -8.53 23.20 -7.12
CA ALA A 61 -7.45 24.13 -7.42
C ALA A 61 -6.77 24.65 -6.14
N ARG A 62 -5.44 24.65 -6.13
CA ARG A 62 -4.63 25.34 -5.12
C ARG A 62 -3.33 25.84 -5.76
N ASN A 63 -3.19 27.15 -5.87
CA ASN A 63 -2.07 27.82 -6.52
C ASN A 63 -1.87 27.37 -7.98
N GLU A 64 -2.94 27.48 -8.78
CA GLU A 64 -3.03 26.98 -10.15
C GLU A 64 -3.14 28.10 -11.19
N GLU A 65 -2.67 29.32 -10.89
CA GLU A 65 -2.78 30.47 -11.80
C GLU A 65 -2.12 30.21 -13.17
N ALA A 66 -1.08 29.38 -13.21
CA ALA A 66 -0.36 29.02 -14.43
C ALA A 66 -1.06 27.95 -15.28
N ASN A 67 -1.89 27.10 -14.66
CA ASN A 67 -2.46 25.91 -15.29
C ASN A 67 -3.92 26.09 -15.69
N LEU A 68 -4.71 26.77 -14.83
CA LEU A 68 -6.16 26.92 -15.02
C LEU A 68 -6.59 27.54 -16.35
N PRO A 69 -5.93 28.56 -16.93
CA PRO A 69 -6.34 29.11 -18.22
C PRO A 69 -6.47 28.04 -19.31
N SER A 70 -5.43 27.20 -19.45
CA SER A 70 -5.41 26.14 -20.46
C SER A 70 -6.51 25.10 -20.23
N LEU A 71 -6.80 24.76 -18.98
CA LEU A 71 -7.87 23.82 -18.65
C LEU A 71 -9.24 24.45 -18.93
N LEU A 72 -9.51 25.66 -18.41
CA LEU A 72 -10.80 26.32 -18.53
C LEU A 72 -11.14 26.64 -19.98
N ASP A 73 -10.17 27.13 -20.77
CA ASP A 73 -10.37 27.33 -22.22
C ASP A 73 -10.74 26.01 -22.91
N SER A 74 -10.10 24.89 -22.53
CA SER A 74 -10.41 23.58 -23.10
C SER A 74 -11.75 23.00 -22.64
N LEU A 75 -12.19 23.33 -21.41
CA LEU A 75 -13.48 22.94 -20.87
C LEU A 75 -14.62 23.71 -21.53
N LEU A 76 -14.44 25.01 -21.78
CA LEU A 76 -15.43 25.83 -22.50
C LEU A 76 -15.54 25.48 -23.98
N ALA A 77 -14.50 24.86 -24.54
CA ALA A 77 -14.50 24.37 -25.92
C ALA A 77 -15.11 22.95 -26.07
N GLN A 78 -15.69 22.37 -25.01
CA GLN A 78 -16.26 21.01 -25.09
C GLN A 78 -17.51 20.96 -25.98
N ASP A 79 -17.53 20.03 -26.93
CA ASP A 79 -18.69 19.66 -27.73
C ASP A 79 -19.58 18.70 -26.95
N TYR A 80 -20.24 19.23 -25.92
CA TYR A 80 -21.16 18.49 -25.07
C TYR A 80 -22.39 19.34 -24.70
N PRO A 81 -23.62 18.81 -24.83
CA PRO A 81 -24.82 19.64 -24.76
C PRO A 81 -25.24 20.05 -23.33
N LEU A 82 -24.83 19.31 -22.29
CA LEU A 82 -25.27 19.57 -20.92
C LEU A 82 -24.14 19.30 -19.91
N TYR A 83 -23.43 20.34 -19.49
CA TYR A 83 -22.44 20.24 -18.43
C TYR A 83 -22.31 21.54 -17.64
N GLU A 84 -21.79 21.46 -16.43
CA GLU A 84 -21.38 22.61 -15.62
C GLU A 84 -19.90 22.45 -15.22
N VAL A 85 -19.22 23.57 -14.97
CA VAL A 85 -17.84 23.58 -14.46
C VAL A 85 -17.81 24.22 -13.08
N ILE A 86 -17.34 23.47 -12.08
CA ILE A 86 -17.21 23.90 -10.70
C ILE A 86 -15.72 23.88 -10.32
N VAL A 87 -15.13 25.06 -10.17
CA VAL A 87 -13.76 25.19 -9.67
C VAL A 87 -13.80 25.41 -8.17
N VAL A 88 -13.11 24.58 -7.41
CA VAL A 88 -13.02 24.68 -5.95
C VAL A 88 -11.64 25.15 -5.56
N ASP A 89 -11.55 26.42 -5.16
CA ASP A 89 -10.31 27.04 -4.69
C ASP A 89 -10.04 26.68 -3.21
N ASP A 90 -9.06 25.82 -2.99
CA ASP A 90 -8.58 25.35 -1.67
C ASP A 90 -7.56 26.34 -1.09
N SER A 91 -8.03 27.55 -0.80
CA SER A 91 -7.29 28.65 -0.17
C SER A 91 -5.98 29.03 -0.89
N SER A 92 -6.06 29.28 -2.19
CA SER A 92 -4.89 29.73 -2.96
C SER A 92 -4.32 31.07 -2.45
N THR A 93 -3.01 31.22 -2.55
CA THR A 93 -2.27 32.43 -2.18
C THR A 93 -1.82 33.26 -3.37
N ASP A 94 -2.01 32.74 -4.59
CA ASP A 94 -1.70 33.39 -5.86
C ASP A 94 -2.97 33.98 -6.50
N ARG A 95 -2.95 34.28 -7.81
CA ARG A 95 -4.10 34.88 -8.51
C ARG A 95 -5.16 33.87 -8.96
N THR A 96 -5.12 32.61 -8.49
CA THR A 96 -6.05 31.53 -8.86
C THR A 96 -7.51 31.96 -8.81
N ALA A 97 -8.00 32.41 -7.64
CA ALA A 97 -9.41 32.80 -7.48
C ALA A 97 -9.79 33.99 -8.39
N ALA A 98 -8.90 34.99 -8.49
CA ALA A 98 -9.14 36.16 -9.33
C ALA A 98 -9.22 35.80 -10.82
N LEU A 99 -8.44 34.80 -11.24
CA LEU A 99 -8.46 34.27 -12.60
C LEU A 99 -9.77 33.56 -12.90
N VAL A 100 -10.21 32.63 -12.03
CA VAL A 100 -11.47 31.90 -12.23
C VAL A 100 -12.67 32.84 -12.29
N ARG A 101 -12.70 33.92 -11.48
CA ARG A 101 -13.79 34.92 -11.54
C ARG A 101 -13.93 35.60 -12.91
N ARG A 102 -12.88 35.65 -13.73
CA ARG A 102 -12.95 36.17 -15.11
C ARG A 102 -13.70 35.20 -16.03
N TYR A 103 -13.59 33.91 -15.77
CA TYR A 103 -14.32 32.84 -16.47
C TYR A 103 -15.75 32.67 -15.95
N ALA A 104 -16.08 33.19 -14.76
CA ALA A 104 -17.38 32.96 -14.14
C ALA A 104 -18.59 33.53 -14.92
N LYS A 105 -18.34 34.42 -15.88
CA LYS A 105 -19.36 34.92 -16.82
C LYS A 105 -19.69 33.93 -17.95
N GLN A 106 -18.96 32.81 -18.04
CA GLN A 106 -19.03 31.80 -19.10
C GLN A 106 -19.33 30.42 -18.51
N GLU A 107 -20.33 30.29 -17.63
CA GLU A 107 -20.78 28.98 -17.10
C GLU A 107 -19.81 28.26 -16.13
N VAL A 108 -18.74 28.95 -15.68
CA VAL A 108 -17.82 28.45 -14.64
C VAL A 108 -18.23 28.97 -13.26
N ARG A 109 -18.45 28.08 -12.29
CA ARG A 109 -18.76 28.44 -10.91
C ARG A 109 -17.51 28.30 -10.03
N LEU A 110 -17.13 29.38 -9.34
CA LEU A 110 -16.08 29.36 -8.33
C LEU A 110 -16.68 29.08 -6.96
N ILE A 111 -16.15 28.09 -6.25
CA ILE A 111 -16.37 27.86 -4.83
C ILE A 111 -15.06 28.13 -4.11
N GLN A 112 -15.09 29.05 -3.15
CA GLN A 112 -13.94 29.29 -2.29
C GLN A 112 -14.06 28.45 -1.02
N SER A 113 -12.94 27.87 -0.60
CA SER A 113 -12.81 27.09 0.63
C SER A 113 -11.78 27.74 1.55
N ASP A 114 -12.04 27.71 2.86
CA ASP A 114 -11.11 28.14 3.91
C ASP A 114 -10.02 27.09 4.22
N GLY A 115 -10.00 26.01 3.45
CA GLY A 115 -9.00 24.95 3.53
C GLY A 115 -9.61 23.61 3.91
N PRO A 116 -8.81 22.53 3.99
CA PRO A 116 -9.31 21.24 4.43
C PRO A 116 -9.64 21.27 5.92
N PRO A 117 -10.78 20.71 6.36
CA PRO A 117 -11.05 20.46 7.78
C PRO A 117 -9.98 19.57 8.41
N PRO A 118 -9.86 19.54 9.76
CA PRO A 118 -8.95 18.62 10.44
C PRO A 118 -9.15 17.17 9.98
N GLY A 119 -8.05 16.49 9.63
CA GLY A 119 -8.08 15.11 9.13
C GLY A 119 -8.32 14.96 7.62
N TRP A 120 -8.53 16.06 6.88
CA TRP A 120 -8.69 16.03 5.43
C TRP A 120 -7.42 16.44 4.69
N THR A 121 -7.22 15.87 3.51
CA THR A 121 -6.28 16.44 2.52
C THR A 121 -6.98 17.51 1.68
N GLY A 122 -6.19 18.45 1.16
CA GLY A 122 -6.71 19.58 0.38
C GLY A 122 -7.54 19.16 -0.83
N LYS A 123 -6.99 18.26 -1.66
CA LYS A 123 -7.68 17.73 -2.84
C LYS A 123 -8.99 17.02 -2.45
N ASN A 124 -8.99 16.17 -1.43
CA ASN A 124 -10.21 15.47 -1.00
C ASN A 124 -11.29 16.42 -0.52
N ALA A 125 -10.93 17.43 0.26
CA ALA A 125 -11.88 18.44 0.74
C ALA A 125 -12.47 19.24 -0.43
N ALA A 126 -11.64 19.64 -1.39
CA ALA A 126 -12.07 20.36 -2.59
C ALA A 126 -12.99 19.50 -3.47
N CYS A 127 -12.61 18.26 -3.77
CA CYS A 127 -13.43 17.31 -4.53
C CYS A 127 -14.76 17.04 -3.84
N TRP A 128 -14.76 16.81 -2.51
CA TRP A 128 -15.97 16.60 -1.74
C TRP A 128 -16.91 17.81 -1.78
N ARG A 129 -16.36 19.01 -1.60
CA ARG A 129 -17.13 20.26 -1.64
C ARG A 129 -17.75 20.47 -3.02
N GLY A 130 -16.97 20.31 -4.08
CA GLY A 130 -17.47 20.41 -5.45
C GLY A 130 -18.55 19.38 -5.76
N ALA A 131 -18.39 18.13 -5.30
CA ALA A 131 -19.37 17.07 -5.53
C ALA A 131 -20.67 17.29 -4.75
N SER A 132 -20.59 17.89 -3.57
CA SER A 132 -21.77 18.24 -2.78
C SER A 132 -22.64 19.29 -3.48
N GLU A 133 -22.02 20.16 -4.27
CA GLU A 133 -22.68 21.27 -4.99
C GLU A 133 -23.02 20.93 -6.44
N SER A 134 -22.62 19.76 -6.95
CA SER A 134 -22.92 19.33 -8.31
C SER A 134 -24.36 18.86 -8.50
N MET A 135 -24.93 19.20 -9.66
CA MET A 135 -26.36 19.02 -9.95
C MET A 135 -26.64 17.83 -10.87
N HIS A 136 -25.64 17.34 -11.60
CA HIS A 136 -25.86 16.37 -12.66
C HIS A 136 -25.63 14.91 -12.25
N PRO A 137 -26.22 13.94 -13.00
CA PRO A 137 -26.07 12.51 -12.73
C PRO A 137 -24.64 11.98 -12.86
N TRP A 138 -23.75 12.68 -13.56
CA TRP A 138 -22.35 12.31 -13.66
C TRP A 138 -21.46 13.39 -13.09
N VAL A 139 -20.39 12.95 -12.42
CA VAL A 139 -19.40 13.82 -11.81
C VAL A 139 -18.04 13.50 -12.41
N LEU A 140 -17.41 14.49 -13.04
CA LEU A 140 -16.04 14.39 -13.53
C LEU A 140 -15.09 15.11 -12.58
N PHE A 141 -14.17 14.40 -11.96
CA PHE A 141 -13.02 15.01 -11.30
C PHE A 141 -11.89 15.17 -12.31
N VAL A 142 -11.37 16.40 -12.44
CA VAL A 142 -10.29 16.72 -13.37
C VAL A 142 -9.24 17.61 -12.71
N ASP A 143 -7.95 17.25 -12.84
CA ASP A 143 -6.87 18.04 -12.25
C ASP A 143 -6.63 19.34 -13.03
N ALA A 144 -6.24 20.40 -12.32
CA ALA A 144 -6.08 21.75 -12.87
C ALA A 144 -4.98 21.87 -13.95
N ASP A 145 -4.04 20.92 -14.01
CA ASP A 145 -2.89 20.86 -14.93
C ASP A 145 -3.16 20.04 -16.21
N THR A 146 -4.43 19.75 -16.47
CA THR A 146 -4.87 19.00 -17.65
C THR A 146 -5.36 19.90 -18.77
N THR A 147 -5.44 19.34 -19.98
CA THR A 147 -6.02 19.98 -21.16
C THR A 147 -6.81 18.93 -21.92
N LEU A 148 -8.06 19.23 -22.23
CA LEU A 148 -8.99 18.31 -22.88
C LEU A 148 -9.12 18.63 -24.37
N ALA A 149 -9.28 17.59 -25.19
CA ALA A 149 -9.75 17.75 -26.57
C ALA A 149 -11.23 18.17 -26.55
N PRO A 150 -11.73 18.93 -27.55
CA PRO A 150 -13.14 19.35 -27.61
C PRO A 150 -14.16 18.20 -27.50
N SER A 151 -13.81 17.01 -27.95
CA SER A 151 -14.65 15.81 -27.90
C SER A 151 -14.54 15.01 -26.59
N ALA A 152 -13.72 15.42 -25.63
CA ALA A 152 -13.35 14.58 -24.48
C ALA A 152 -14.55 14.18 -23.61
N LEU A 153 -15.44 15.12 -23.26
CA LEU A 153 -16.67 14.81 -22.50
C LEU A 153 -17.61 13.88 -23.28
N ARG A 154 -17.82 14.18 -24.56
CA ARG A 154 -18.66 13.41 -25.48
C ARG A 154 -18.19 11.97 -25.60
N SER A 155 -16.93 11.77 -25.96
CA SER A 155 -16.33 10.45 -26.17
C SER A 155 -16.30 9.63 -24.88
N SER A 156 -16.00 10.27 -23.75
CA SER A 156 -16.01 9.63 -22.44
C SER A 156 -17.42 9.16 -22.06
N MET A 157 -18.44 9.99 -22.27
CA MET A 157 -19.82 9.61 -21.99
C MET A 157 -20.31 8.48 -22.90
N VAL A 158 -20.10 8.60 -24.21
CA VAL A 158 -20.51 7.56 -25.17
C VAL A 158 -19.88 6.23 -24.78
N PHE A 159 -18.58 6.23 -24.49
CA PHE A 159 -17.88 5.03 -24.04
C PHE A 159 -18.46 4.45 -22.75
N ALA A 160 -18.74 5.29 -21.74
CA ALA A 160 -19.32 4.86 -20.48
C ALA A 160 -20.72 4.22 -20.67
N LEU A 161 -21.55 4.80 -21.52
CA LEU A 161 -22.89 4.28 -21.83
C LEU A 161 -22.82 2.95 -22.61
N GLU A 162 -21.97 2.86 -23.63
CA GLU A 162 -21.78 1.63 -24.43
C GLU A 162 -21.27 0.45 -23.60
N HIS A 163 -20.44 0.72 -22.59
CA HIS A 163 -19.86 -0.30 -21.72
C HIS A 163 -20.65 -0.50 -20.41
N HIS A 164 -21.78 0.19 -20.24
CA HIS A 164 -22.56 0.22 -19.00
C HIS A 164 -21.68 0.47 -17.76
N ALA A 165 -20.68 1.33 -17.89
CA ALA A 165 -19.65 1.55 -16.89
C ALA A 165 -20.07 2.63 -15.90
N GLY A 166 -20.29 2.29 -14.63
CA GLY A 166 -20.63 3.28 -13.59
C GLY A 166 -19.49 4.25 -13.24
N ALA A 167 -18.27 3.99 -13.71
CA ALA A 167 -17.13 4.89 -13.58
C ALA A 167 -16.07 4.59 -14.66
N ILE A 168 -15.46 5.63 -15.22
CA ILE A 168 -14.33 5.54 -16.15
C ILE A 168 -13.20 6.50 -15.76
N SER A 169 -11.96 6.07 -15.90
CA SER A 169 -10.78 6.88 -15.61
C SER A 169 -9.84 6.86 -16.80
N LEU A 170 -9.49 8.04 -17.31
CA LEU A 170 -8.65 8.18 -18.49
C LEU A 170 -7.19 8.36 -18.12
N LEU A 171 -6.33 7.60 -18.80
CA LEU A 171 -4.89 7.81 -18.78
C LEU A 171 -4.54 8.91 -19.78
N ALA A 172 -4.21 10.08 -19.25
CA ALA A 172 -3.83 11.24 -20.03
C ALA A 172 -2.46 11.08 -20.69
N ARG A 173 -2.28 11.74 -21.84
CA ARG A 173 -0.98 11.91 -22.47
C ARG A 173 -0.09 12.82 -21.62
N GLN A 174 1.07 12.31 -21.21
CA GLN A 174 2.05 13.11 -20.51
C GLN A 174 2.78 14.07 -21.47
N ARG A 175 2.62 15.38 -21.27
CA ARG A 175 3.42 16.41 -21.91
C ARG A 175 4.76 16.52 -21.20
N CYS A 176 5.86 16.39 -21.95
CA CYS A 176 7.23 16.42 -21.44
C CYS A 176 8.05 17.48 -22.17
N GLU A 177 8.29 18.62 -21.54
CA GLU A 177 8.92 19.77 -22.20
C GLU A 177 10.42 19.87 -21.88
N THR A 178 10.82 19.70 -20.62
CA THR A 178 12.22 19.78 -20.20
C THR A 178 12.97 18.43 -20.31
N PHE A 179 14.30 18.47 -20.19
CA PHE A 179 15.15 17.29 -20.20
C PHE A 179 14.72 16.24 -19.15
N TRP A 180 14.46 16.67 -17.91
CA TRP A 180 14.11 15.75 -16.82
C TRP A 180 12.72 15.14 -16.99
N GLU A 181 11.75 15.92 -17.50
CA GLU A 181 10.43 15.39 -17.85
C GLU A 181 10.56 14.29 -18.92
N ARG A 182 11.31 14.57 -19.99
CA ARG A 182 11.53 13.64 -21.12
C ARG A 182 12.30 12.38 -20.74
N LEU A 183 13.18 12.48 -19.75
CA LEU A 183 13.96 11.35 -19.24
C LEU A 183 13.16 10.47 -18.27
N LEU A 184 12.45 11.07 -17.32
CA LEU A 184 11.91 10.36 -16.15
C LEU A 184 10.46 9.91 -16.33
N LEU A 185 9.59 10.74 -16.91
CA LEU A 185 8.15 10.46 -16.90
C LEU A 185 7.74 9.26 -17.76
N PRO A 186 8.25 9.09 -19.00
CA PRO A 186 7.93 7.90 -19.80
C PRO A 186 8.35 6.60 -19.11
N PHE A 187 9.52 6.61 -18.44
CA PHE A 187 9.99 5.47 -17.67
C PHE A 187 9.07 5.19 -16.48
N ALA A 188 8.66 6.22 -15.73
CA ALA A 188 7.77 6.08 -14.58
C ALA A 188 6.42 5.46 -14.97
N TYR A 189 5.82 5.92 -16.07
CA TYR A 189 4.58 5.35 -16.61
C TYR A 189 4.78 3.89 -17.01
N ALA A 190 5.86 3.56 -17.71
CA ALA A 190 6.19 2.17 -18.04
C ALA A 190 6.27 1.28 -16.80
N GLN A 191 6.93 1.76 -15.75
CA GLN A 191 7.13 1.04 -14.49
C GLN A 191 5.82 0.74 -13.75
N TYR A 192 4.82 1.61 -13.89
CA TYR A 192 3.49 1.40 -13.31
C TYR A 192 2.81 0.16 -13.92
N PHE A 193 2.87 0.03 -15.25
CA PHE A 193 2.24 -1.08 -15.98
C PHE A 193 3.01 -2.40 -15.94
N VAL A 194 4.22 -2.43 -15.38
CA VAL A 194 4.90 -3.71 -15.10
C VAL A 194 4.12 -4.54 -14.08
N GLY A 195 3.60 -3.90 -13.04
CA GLY A 195 2.90 -4.58 -11.94
C GLY A 195 1.37 -4.53 -12.03
N VAL A 196 0.81 -3.59 -12.81
CA VAL A 196 -0.64 -3.43 -12.99
C VAL A 196 -1.09 -4.38 -14.09
N ASP A 197 -2.01 -5.28 -13.78
CA ASP A 197 -2.60 -6.22 -14.74
C ASP A 197 -3.97 -5.71 -15.18
N ALA A 198 -4.06 -5.24 -16.43
CA ALA A 198 -5.28 -4.69 -17.02
C ALA A 198 -6.49 -5.62 -16.88
N GLN A 199 -6.31 -6.92 -17.08
CA GLN A 199 -7.41 -7.87 -17.00
C GLN A 199 -7.91 -8.07 -15.57
N ARG A 200 -7.02 -7.90 -14.58
CA ARG A 200 -7.39 -8.02 -13.16
C ARG A 200 -8.02 -6.73 -12.67
N ILE A 201 -7.57 -5.56 -13.10
CA ILE A 201 -8.14 -4.29 -12.62
C ILE A 201 -9.58 -4.05 -13.07
N HIS A 202 -10.07 -4.70 -14.13
CA HIS A 202 -11.48 -4.64 -14.53
C HIS A 202 -12.34 -5.80 -13.98
N ARG A 203 -11.82 -6.56 -13.00
CA ARG A 203 -12.61 -7.60 -12.29
C ARG A 203 -13.03 -7.11 -10.91
N SER A 204 -14.19 -7.58 -10.45
CA SER A 204 -14.76 -7.28 -9.12
C SER A 204 -13.80 -7.59 -7.98
N HIS A 205 -13.16 -8.76 -8.01
CA HIS A 205 -12.22 -9.23 -6.97
C HIS A 205 -10.73 -8.91 -7.28
N GLY A 206 -10.46 -8.12 -8.32
CA GLY A 206 -9.10 -7.73 -8.68
C GLY A 206 -8.66 -6.40 -8.03
N PRO A 207 -7.36 -6.07 -8.09
CA PRO A 207 -6.85 -4.82 -7.52
C PRO A 207 -7.57 -3.62 -8.13
N ALA A 208 -7.82 -2.57 -7.36
CA ALA A 208 -8.41 -1.34 -7.88
C ALA A 208 -7.35 -0.47 -8.55
N PHE A 209 -7.79 0.32 -9.53
CA PHE A 209 -6.93 1.22 -10.27
C PHE A 209 -7.77 2.33 -10.87
N ALA A 210 -7.32 3.56 -10.70
CA ALA A 210 -7.81 4.75 -11.38
C ALA A 210 -6.68 5.78 -11.39
N ASN A 211 -6.74 6.70 -12.35
CA ASN A 211 -5.94 7.91 -12.39
C ASN A 211 -6.86 9.10 -12.08
N GLY A 212 -6.56 9.81 -10.99
CA GLY A 212 -7.33 10.96 -10.51
C GLY A 212 -7.23 12.24 -11.36
N GLN A 213 -6.44 12.25 -12.44
CA GLN A 213 -6.34 13.39 -13.36
C GLN A 213 -7.60 13.56 -14.21
N TYR A 214 -8.29 12.46 -14.52
CA TYR A 214 -9.59 12.44 -15.21
C TYR A 214 -10.37 11.22 -14.73
N PHE A 215 -11.38 11.45 -13.89
CA PHE A 215 -12.20 10.37 -13.32
C PHE A 215 -13.69 10.74 -13.38
N LEU A 216 -14.41 10.15 -14.33
CA LEU A 216 -15.83 10.32 -14.55
C LEU A 216 -16.59 9.20 -13.81
N ILE A 217 -17.52 9.57 -12.93
CA ILE A 217 -18.22 8.63 -12.05
C ILE A 217 -19.71 8.97 -12.05
N HIS A 218 -20.57 7.95 -12.07
CA HIS A 218 -22.00 8.14 -11.85
C HIS A 218 -22.22 8.63 -10.40
N ARG A 219 -22.95 9.74 -10.24
CA ARG A 219 -23.14 10.45 -8.96
C ARG A 219 -23.62 9.51 -7.86
N GLU A 220 -24.57 8.63 -8.18
CA GLU A 220 -25.09 7.65 -7.21
C GLU A 220 -24.00 6.69 -6.72
N ALA A 221 -23.18 6.14 -7.62
CA ALA A 221 -22.09 5.24 -7.28
C ALA A 221 -21.02 5.95 -6.43
N TYR A 222 -20.75 7.23 -6.73
CA TYR A 222 -19.85 8.06 -5.92
C TYR A 222 -20.35 8.19 -4.47
N TRP A 223 -21.63 8.51 -4.27
CA TRP A 223 -22.20 8.67 -2.92
C TRP A 223 -22.33 7.33 -2.18
N GLN A 224 -22.72 6.26 -2.86
CA GLN A 224 -22.76 4.90 -2.28
C GLN A 224 -21.37 4.42 -1.83
N ALA A 225 -20.31 4.82 -2.54
CA ALA A 225 -18.93 4.56 -2.12
C ALA A 225 -18.43 5.49 -0.99
N GLY A 226 -19.29 6.38 -0.47
CA GLY A 226 -18.98 7.36 0.58
C GLY A 226 -18.15 8.55 0.10
N GLY A 227 -17.96 8.70 -1.22
CA GLY A 227 -17.21 9.77 -1.86
C GLY A 227 -15.80 9.97 -1.31
N HIS A 228 -15.32 11.21 -1.36
CA HIS A 228 -14.03 11.60 -0.80
C HIS A 228 -14.03 11.69 0.75
N ALA A 229 -15.20 11.82 1.39
CA ALA A 229 -15.31 11.87 2.85
C ALA A 229 -14.90 10.54 3.53
N ALA A 230 -15.22 9.40 2.89
CA ALA A 230 -14.92 8.08 3.43
C ALA A 230 -13.42 7.80 3.61
N ASP A 231 -12.54 8.57 2.96
CA ASP A 231 -11.09 8.47 3.15
C ASP A 231 -10.43 9.85 3.01
N ALA A 232 -10.96 10.80 3.78
CA ALA A 232 -10.58 12.20 3.79
C ALA A 232 -9.07 12.44 3.89
N ALA A 233 -8.34 11.60 4.64
CA ALA A 233 -6.90 11.72 4.86
C ALA A 233 -6.04 11.08 3.76
N SER A 234 -6.63 10.38 2.78
CA SER A 234 -5.86 9.70 1.75
C SER A 234 -5.12 10.68 0.84
N LEU A 235 -3.88 10.33 0.53
CA LEU A 235 -3.00 11.05 -0.39
C LEU A 235 -3.04 10.49 -1.82
N ILE A 236 -3.69 9.35 -2.01
CA ILE A 236 -3.96 8.63 -3.27
C ILE A 236 -5.45 8.29 -3.30
N ASP A 237 -6.23 9.35 -3.46
CA ASP A 237 -7.69 9.39 -3.38
C ASP A 237 -8.38 8.59 -4.48
N ASP A 238 -7.81 8.61 -5.68
CA ASP A 238 -8.27 7.88 -6.86
C ASP A 238 -8.32 6.37 -6.67
N ILE A 239 -7.22 5.74 -6.24
CA ILE A 239 -7.14 4.30 -5.97
C ILE A 239 -8.03 3.93 -4.78
N ALA A 240 -8.07 4.79 -3.74
CA ALA A 240 -8.90 4.56 -2.57
C ALA A 240 -10.40 4.58 -2.92
N LEU A 241 -10.84 5.56 -3.70
CA LEU A 241 -12.22 5.67 -4.20
C LEU A 241 -12.55 4.51 -5.14
N ALA A 242 -11.66 4.17 -6.08
CA ALA A 242 -11.81 3.03 -6.98
C ALA A 242 -11.96 1.69 -6.20
N THR A 243 -11.22 1.53 -5.11
CA THR A 243 -11.33 0.36 -4.22
C THR A 243 -12.71 0.29 -3.57
N ARG A 244 -13.24 1.42 -3.11
CA ARG A 244 -14.58 1.46 -2.50
C ARG A 244 -15.69 1.23 -3.53
N LEU A 245 -15.59 1.82 -4.71
CA LEU A 245 -16.53 1.57 -5.82
C LEU A 245 -16.63 0.07 -6.12
N LYS A 246 -15.48 -0.62 -6.24
CA LYS A 246 -15.45 -2.07 -6.47
C LYS A 246 -16.11 -2.88 -5.37
N ARG A 247 -15.91 -2.50 -4.10
CA ARG A 247 -16.54 -3.18 -2.96
C ARG A 247 -18.07 -3.06 -2.97
N GLN A 248 -18.59 -2.00 -3.59
CA GLN A 248 -20.02 -1.78 -3.81
C GLN A 248 -20.52 -2.33 -5.16
N GLY A 249 -19.69 -3.08 -5.89
CA GLY A 249 -20.06 -3.70 -7.15
C GLY A 249 -19.90 -2.83 -8.39
N THR A 250 -19.55 -1.54 -8.25
CA THR A 250 -19.23 -0.67 -9.39
C THR A 250 -17.77 -0.86 -9.78
N ILE A 251 -17.50 -1.41 -10.97
CA ILE A 251 -16.13 -1.64 -11.44
C ILE A 251 -15.66 -0.42 -12.26
N PRO A 252 -14.67 0.36 -11.79
CA PRO A 252 -14.13 1.45 -12.59
C PRO A 252 -13.35 0.91 -13.79
N LEU A 253 -13.60 1.46 -14.98
CA LEU A 253 -12.84 1.15 -16.18
C LEU A 253 -11.70 2.16 -16.36
N ALA A 254 -10.46 1.70 -16.15
CA ALA A 254 -9.29 2.44 -16.56
C ALA A 254 -9.08 2.31 -18.07
N CYS A 255 -9.00 3.43 -18.78
CA CYS A 255 -8.93 3.48 -20.24
C CYS A 255 -7.77 4.33 -20.72
N ARG A 256 -7.27 4.02 -21.92
CA ARG A 256 -6.34 4.86 -22.69
C ARG A 256 -7.11 6.07 -23.24
N GLY A 257 -6.60 7.27 -23.00
CA GLY A 257 -7.23 8.54 -23.35
C GLY A 257 -6.25 9.60 -23.84
N GLU A 258 -5.08 9.19 -24.36
CA GLU A 258 -3.98 10.08 -24.75
C GLU A 258 -4.33 11.05 -25.88
N THR A 259 -5.38 10.76 -26.65
CA THR A 259 -5.92 11.62 -27.70
C THR A 259 -6.94 12.63 -27.16
N LEU A 260 -7.52 12.38 -25.99
CA LEU A 260 -8.59 13.17 -25.39
C LEU A 260 -8.12 14.05 -24.25
N VAL A 261 -7.14 13.60 -23.47
CA VAL A 261 -6.65 14.32 -22.30
C VAL A 261 -5.13 14.35 -22.35
N SER A 262 -4.55 15.51 -22.10
CA SER A 262 -3.12 15.65 -21.89
C SER A 262 -2.84 16.41 -20.60
N VAL A 263 -1.68 16.15 -19.99
CA VAL A 263 -1.34 16.71 -18.68
C VAL A 263 0.14 17.08 -18.65
N ARG A 264 0.47 18.19 -17.99
CA ARG A 264 1.86 18.55 -17.67
C ARG A 264 2.06 18.53 -16.16
N MET A 265 2.17 17.31 -15.64
CA MET A 265 2.19 17.03 -14.20
C MET A 265 3.32 17.73 -13.41
N TYR A 266 4.50 17.91 -14.02
CA TYR A 266 5.66 18.49 -13.35
C TYR A 266 6.46 19.37 -14.32
N THR A 267 7.08 20.41 -13.79
CA THR A 267 7.87 21.38 -14.57
C THR A 267 9.36 21.37 -14.22
N SER A 268 9.74 20.75 -13.09
CA SER A 268 11.13 20.70 -12.61
C SER A 268 11.52 19.34 -12.04
N LEU A 269 12.82 19.04 -11.99
CA LEU A 269 13.34 17.82 -11.37
C LEU A 269 12.93 17.71 -9.89
N ARG A 270 12.89 18.84 -9.17
CA ARG A 270 12.50 18.88 -7.76
C ARG A 270 11.05 18.42 -7.60
N GLU A 271 10.14 18.95 -8.41
CA GLU A 271 8.73 18.55 -8.39
C GLU A 271 8.54 17.06 -8.72
N ILE A 272 9.29 16.54 -9.70
CA ILE A 272 9.27 15.10 -10.03
C ILE A 272 9.72 14.27 -8.82
N ILE A 273 10.83 14.63 -8.17
CA ILE A 273 11.35 13.92 -7.00
C ILE A 273 10.34 13.95 -5.84
N ASP A 274 9.76 15.11 -5.55
CA ASP A 274 8.82 15.28 -4.44
C ASP A 274 7.50 14.52 -4.73
N GLY A 275 6.98 14.62 -5.95
CA GLY A 275 5.73 13.96 -6.35
C GLY A 275 5.82 12.43 -6.42
N PHE A 276 6.84 11.89 -7.08
CA PHE A 276 7.04 10.44 -7.09
C PHE A 276 7.52 9.92 -5.74
N GLY A 277 8.27 10.71 -4.96
CA GLY A 277 8.67 10.37 -3.60
C GLY A 277 7.47 10.16 -2.68
N LYS A 278 6.43 10.99 -2.80
CA LYS A 278 5.15 10.81 -2.09
C LYS A 278 4.44 9.53 -2.51
N ASN A 279 4.33 9.26 -3.82
CA ASN A 279 3.51 8.16 -4.34
C ASN A 279 4.16 6.78 -4.19
N SER A 280 5.49 6.69 -4.31
CA SER A 280 6.20 5.39 -4.35
C SER A 280 6.08 4.59 -3.04
N TYR A 281 6.06 5.22 -1.87
CA TYR A 281 5.82 4.52 -0.60
C TYR A 281 4.36 4.11 -0.40
N LEU A 282 3.41 5.01 -0.69
CA LEU A 282 1.99 4.75 -0.50
C LEU A 282 1.48 3.64 -1.41
N PHE A 283 1.98 3.61 -2.65
CA PHE A 283 1.65 2.58 -3.63
C PHE A 283 2.12 1.18 -3.20
N LEU A 284 3.32 1.06 -2.61
CA LEU A 284 3.80 -0.19 -2.02
C LEU A 284 2.90 -0.70 -0.87
N ARG A 285 2.27 0.21 -0.11
CA ARG A 285 1.35 -0.18 0.98
C ARG A 285 -0.01 -0.63 0.47
N GLN A 286 -0.59 0.09 -0.51
CA GLN A 286 -1.92 -0.24 -1.02
C GLN A 286 -1.93 -1.42 -2.00
N SER A 287 -0.83 -1.65 -2.73
CA SER A 287 -0.70 -2.78 -3.65
C SER A 287 0.70 -3.39 -3.56
N PRO A 288 1.00 -4.17 -2.49
CA PRO A 288 2.34 -4.69 -2.22
C PRO A 288 2.92 -5.50 -3.38
N SER A 289 2.11 -6.36 -4.01
CA SER A 289 2.57 -7.17 -5.14
C SER A 289 2.98 -6.32 -6.34
N THR A 290 2.19 -5.31 -6.70
CA THR A 290 2.47 -4.39 -7.81
C THR A 290 3.70 -3.55 -7.51
N GLY A 291 3.79 -2.98 -6.30
CA GLY A 291 4.94 -2.19 -5.88
C GLY A 291 6.24 -3.00 -5.85
N ILE A 292 6.23 -4.25 -5.36
CA ILE A 292 7.42 -5.13 -5.39
C ILE A 292 7.86 -5.39 -6.83
N GLN A 293 6.93 -5.65 -7.74
CA GLN A 293 7.25 -5.91 -9.14
C GLN A 293 7.87 -4.68 -9.82
N THR A 294 7.31 -3.50 -9.57
CA THR A 294 7.88 -2.22 -10.03
C THR A 294 9.27 -1.99 -9.44
N ALA A 295 9.49 -2.27 -8.16
CA ALA A 295 10.79 -2.12 -7.51
C ALA A 295 11.84 -3.06 -8.11
N ILE A 296 11.50 -4.34 -8.32
CA ILE A 296 12.36 -5.33 -8.98
C ILE A 296 12.69 -4.88 -10.41
N SER A 297 11.70 -4.43 -11.17
CA SER A 297 11.89 -3.99 -12.55
C SER A 297 12.81 -2.76 -12.63
N THR A 298 12.60 -1.78 -11.75
CA THR A 298 13.45 -0.59 -11.64
C THR A 298 14.89 -0.96 -11.24
N PHE A 299 15.06 -1.88 -10.30
CA PHE A 299 16.38 -2.37 -9.89
C PHE A 299 17.12 -3.08 -11.04
N LEU A 300 16.42 -3.96 -11.76
CA LEU A 300 16.99 -4.64 -12.94
C LEU A 300 17.35 -3.64 -14.04
N ALA A 301 16.53 -2.60 -14.23
CA ALA A 301 16.78 -1.56 -15.22
C ALA A 301 18.03 -0.74 -14.89
N ALA A 302 18.23 -0.38 -13.63
CA ALA A 302 19.45 0.29 -13.17
C ALA A 302 20.69 -0.62 -13.23
N SER A 303 20.50 -1.93 -13.11
CA SER A 303 21.58 -2.91 -13.09
C SER A 303 22.27 -3.13 -14.43
N VAL A 304 21.72 -2.63 -15.55
CA VAL A 304 22.34 -2.75 -16.88
C VAL A 304 23.76 -2.19 -16.90
N GLY A 305 24.02 -1.06 -16.21
CA GLY A 305 25.36 -0.48 -16.09
C GLY A 305 26.38 -1.40 -15.41
N THR A 306 25.93 -2.23 -14.46
CA THR A 306 26.81 -3.20 -13.77
C THR A 306 27.31 -4.29 -14.70
N LEU A 307 26.56 -4.61 -15.78
CA LEU A 307 26.99 -5.59 -16.77
C LEU A 307 28.14 -5.07 -17.63
N PHE A 308 28.11 -3.79 -17.99
CA PHE A 308 29.22 -3.15 -18.70
C PHE A 308 30.48 -3.10 -17.84
N TRP A 309 30.34 -2.71 -16.57
CA TRP A 309 31.43 -2.75 -15.59
C TRP A 309 32.02 -4.15 -15.47
N ASP A 310 31.18 -5.17 -15.35
CA ASP A 310 31.62 -6.55 -15.20
C ASP A 310 32.27 -7.11 -16.47
N ALA A 311 31.74 -6.76 -17.66
CA ALA A 311 32.33 -7.11 -18.93
C ALA A 311 33.75 -6.51 -19.09
N TRP A 312 33.90 -5.23 -18.73
CA TRP A 312 35.19 -4.54 -18.73
C TRP A 312 36.18 -5.17 -17.73
N ARG A 313 35.76 -5.34 -16.46
CA ARG A 313 36.58 -5.92 -15.40
C ARG A 313 37.07 -7.33 -15.72
N ARG A 314 36.20 -8.17 -16.31
CA ARG A 314 36.54 -9.56 -16.69
C ARG A 314 37.17 -9.69 -18.07
N ARG A 315 37.23 -8.60 -18.85
CA ARG A 315 37.57 -8.60 -20.28
C ARG A 315 36.82 -9.70 -21.05
N SER A 316 35.53 -9.85 -20.77
CA SER A 316 34.70 -10.92 -21.33
C SER A 316 33.78 -10.38 -22.42
N TRP A 317 34.07 -10.74 -23.68
CA TRP A 317 33.22 -10.36 -24.82
C TRP A 317 31.81 -10.95 -24.71
N ARG A 318 31.65 -12.14 -24.11
CA ARG A 318 30.33 -12.75 -23.87
C ARG A 318 29.46 -11.90 -22.94
N THR A 319 30.04 -11.42 -21.83
CA THR A 319 29.35 -10.51 -20.91
C THR A 319 29.05 -9.17 -21.58
N LEU A 320 29.95 -8.67 -22.43
CA LEU A 320 29.70 -7.45 -23.22
C LEU A 320 28.51 -7.61 -24.16
N VAL A 321 28.42 -8.73 -24.88
CA VAL A 321 27.27 -9.02 -25.77
C VAL A 321 25.96 -9.06 -24.98
N VAL A 322 25.95 -9.69 -23.80
CA VAL A 322 24.75 -9.70 -22.93
C VAL A 322 24.42 -8.29 -22.42
N ALA A 323 25.42 -7.49 -22.04
CA ALA A 323 25.22 -6.10 -21.62
C ALA A 323 24.61 -5.24 -22.73
N LEU A 324 25.16 -5.32 -23.95
CA LEU A 324 24.65 -4.65 -25.14
C LEU A 324 23.23 -5.11 -25.48
N SER A 325 22.96 -6.41 -25.38
CA SER A 325 21.62 -6.97 -25.62
C SER A 325 20.62 -6.47 -24.58
N ALA A 326 20.99 -6.45 -23.29
CA ALA A 326 20.11 -5.97 -22.22
C ALA A 326 19.80 -4.47 -22.39
N TYR A 327 20.82 -3.69 -22.76
CA TYR A 327 20.66 -2.26 -23.07
C TYR A 327 19.77 -2.03 -24.30
N ALA A 328 19.96 -2.80 -25.37
CA ALA A 328 19.15 -2.71 -26.59
C ALA A 328 17.68 -3.09 -26.32
N VAL A 329 17.44 -4.19 -25.58
CA VAL A 329 16.09 -4.62 -25.17
C VAL A 329 15.43 -3.56 -24.30
N GLN A 330 16.15 -3.01 -23.32
CA GLN A 330 15.63 -1.93 -22.47
C GLN A 330 15.24 -0.72 -23.32
N GLY A 331 16.14 -0.25 -24.19
CA GLY A 331 15.87 0.88 -25.09
C GLY A 331 14.67 0.61 -26.00
N ALA A 332 14.58 -0.58 -26.61
CA ALA A 332 13.46 -0.96 -27.45
C ALA A 332 12.12 -0.96 -26.69
N SER A 333 12.11 -1.48 -25.46
CA SER A 333 10.91 -1.54 -24.62
C SER A 333 10.38 -0.17 -24.19
N GLN A 334 11.25 0.85 -24.17
CA GLN A 334 10.91 2.21 -23.72
C GLN A 334 10.51 3.15 -24.87
N ARG A 335 10.73 2.74 -26.13
CA ARG A 335 10.34 3.54 -27.31
C ARG A 335 8.83 3.81 -27.40
N PRO A 336 7.92 2.84 -27.15
CA PRO A 336 6.48 3.10 -27.19
C PRO A 336 6.06 4.21 -26.21
N TRP A 337 6.61 4.20 -24.99
CA TRP A 337 6.36 5.20 -23.96
C TRP A 337 6.85 6.60 -24.34
N SER A 338 8.03 6.67 -24.96
CA SER A 338 8.56 7.92 -25.52
C SER A 338 7.64 8.46 -26.64
N ARG A 339 7.17 7.59 -27.54
CA ARG A 339 6.26 7.98 -28.64
C ARG A 339 4.91 8.46 -28.13
N ARG A 340 4.31 7.77 -27.17
CA ARG A 340 3.03 8.18 -26.54
C ARG A 340 3.12 9.55 -25.88
N SER A 341 4.27 9.88 -25.30
CA SER A 341 4.52 11.18 -24.69
C SER A 341 4.90 12.27 -25.72
N GLY A 342 4.96 11.95 -27.02
CA GLY A 342 5.32 12.89 -28.08
C GLY A 342 6.79 13.32 -28.10
N ILE A 343 7.70 12.51 -27.53
CA ILE A 343 9.13 12.85 -27.41
C ILE A 343 10.01 11.98 -28.30
N SER A 344 11.26 12.43 -28.51
CA SER A 344 12.25 11.67 -29.28
C SER A 344 12.52 10.30 -28.66
N THR A 345 12.48 9.25 -29.47
CA THR A 345 12.81 7.87 -29.08
C THR A 345 14.26 7.67 -28.63
N ARG A 346 15.13 8.67 -28.83
CA ARG A 346 16.50 8.67 -28.31
C ARG A 346 16.53 8.66 -26.78
N TYR A 347 15.55 9.27 -26.11
CA TYR A 347 15.45 9.24 -24.64
C TYR A 347 15.26 7.82 -24.09
N ALA A 348 14.68 6.90 -24.86
CA ALA A 348 14.53 5.51 -24.48
C ALA A 348 15.88 4.83 -24.18
N PHE A 349 16.98 5.30 -24.79
CA PHE A 349 18.33 4.78 -24.52
C PHE A 349 18.97 5.35 -23.25
N LEU A 350 18.42 6.44 -22.70
CA LEU A 350 18.85 7.01 -21.41
C LEU A 350 18.15 6.36 -20.20
N THR A 351 17.38 5.29 -20.43
CA THR A 351 16.66 4.55 -19.38
C THR A 351 17.51 4.12 -18.18
N PRO A 352 18.79 3.69 -18.31
CA PRO A 352 19.60 3.39 -17.13
C PRO A 352 19.73 4.58 -16.17
N CYS A 353 19.85 5.80 -16.70
CA CYS A 353 19.92 7.03 -15.92
C CYS A 353 18.58 7.33 -15.23
N ALA A 354 17.46 7.11 -15.93
CA ALA A 354 16.13 7.25 -15.35
C ALA A 354 15.93 6.24 -14.19
N ALA A 355 16.27 4.97 -14.41
CA ALA A 355 16.15 3.91 -13.42
C ALA A 355 16.99 4.19 -12.16
N LEU A 356 18.23 4.65 -12.32
CA LEU A 356 19.08 5.07 -11.19
C LEU A 356 18.47 6.25 -10.42
N THR A 357 17.91 7.22 -11.13
CA THR A 357 17.23 8.37 -10.51
C THR A 357 16.03 7.90 -9.69
N PHE A 358 15.21 6.99 -10.22
CA PHE A 358 14.05 6.43 -9.49
C PHE A 358 14.45 5.57 -8.30
N LEU A 359 15.56 4.82 -8.36
CA LEU A 359 16.10 4.14 -7.18
C LEU A 359 16.49 5.16 -6.09
N GLY A 360 17.08 6.30 -6.48
CA GLY A 360 17.38 7.40 -5.57
C GLY A 360 16.12 8.02 -4.95
N ILE A 361 15.07 8.25 -5.74
CA ILE A 361 13.77 8.75 -5.26
C ILE A 361 13.15 7.76 -4.26
N ALA A 362 13.13 6.47 -4.59
CA ALA A 362 12.59 5.43 -3.71
C ALA A 362 13.38 5.33 -2.39
N LEU A 363 14.72 5.40 -2.45
CA LEU A 363 15.58 5.41 -1.27
C LEU A 363 15.34 6.65 -0.40
N ASN A 364 15.26 7.85 -1.00
CA ASN A 364 14.95 9.08 -0.28
C ASN A 364 13.54 9.04 0.36
N SER A 365 12.54 8.52 -0.35
CA SER A 365 11.20 8.32 0.19
C SER A 365 11.21 7.38 1.41
N MET A 366 11.87 6.22 1.28
CA MET A 366 12.05 5.27 2.37
C MET A 366 12.75 5.92 3.57
N LEU A 367 13.84 6.66 3.35
CA LEU A 367 14.55 7.36 4.42
C LEU A 367 13.67 8.41 5.10
N ARG A 368 12.88 9.20 4.37
CA ARG A 368 11.98 10.20 4.95
C ARG A 368 10.92 9.57 5.85
N VAL A 369 10.33 8.47 5.42
CA VAL A 369 9.36 7.70 6.23
C VAL A 369 10.02 7.17 7.49
N LEU A 370 11.17 6.49 7.35
CA LEU A 370 11.90 5.91 8.48
C LEU A 370 12.42 6.95 9.46
N THR A 371 12.63 8.19 9.01
CA THR A 371 13.11 9.31 9.84
C THR A 371 11.99 10.22 10.36
N GLY A 372 10.72 9.92 10.04
CA GLY A 372 9.57 10.71 10.44
C GLY A 372 9.50 12.10 9.80
N ARG A 373 10.25 12.37 8.74
CA ARG A 373 10.24 13.67 8.05
C ARG A 373 8.95 13.82 7.22
N PRO A 374 8.31 15.00 7.24
CA PRO A 374 7.09 15.22 6.45
C PRO A 374 7.37 15.13 4.95
N LEU A 375 6.33 14.77 4.19
CA LEU A 375 6.35 14.77 2.73
C LEU A 375 5.83 16.13 2.24
N PRO A 376 6.68 17.01 1.71
CA PRO A 376 6.25 18.29 1.16
C PRO A 376 5.45 18.06 -0.12
N TRP A 377 4.30 18.71 -0.26
CA TRP A 377 3.51 18.69 -1.49
C TRP A 377 2.64 19.95 -1.61
N LYS A 378 2.80 20.70 -2.72
CA LYS A 378 2.09 21.96 -3.03
C LYS A 378 2.02 22.94 -1.85
N GLY A 379 3.17 23.21 -1.24
CA GLY A 379 3.30 24.16 -0.13
C GLY A 379 2.73 23.69 1.21
N ARG A 380 2.14 22.48 1.29
CA ARG A 380 1.73 21.85 2.55
C ARG A 380 2.67 20.70 2.89
N SER A 381 2.93 20.51 4.19
CA SER A 381 3.65 19.35 4.69
C SER A 381 2.63 18.34 5.18
N TYR A 382 2.45 17.25 4.44
CA TYR A 382 1.62 16.16 4.91
C TYR A 382 2.47 15.33 5.87
N GLN A 383 1.99 15.17 7.11
CA GLN A 383 2.53 14.13 7.97
C GLN A 383 2.26 12.82 7.24
N SER A 384 3.31 12.01 6.99
CA SER A 384 3.12 10.59 6.69
C SER A 384 2.08 10.06 7.69
N PRO A 385 1.18 9.11 7.30
CA PRO A 385 0.38 8.37 8.27
C PRO A 385 1.30 8.08 9.45
N ARG A 386 0.95 8.59 10.64
CA ARG A 386 1.79 8.58 11.84
C ARG A 386 2.06 7.14 12.20
N THR A 387 2.96 6.53 11.45
CA THR A 387 3.65 5.32 11.83
C THR A 387 4.54 5.87 12.90
N ILE A 388 4.34 5.39 14.12
CA ILE A 388 5.33 5.52 15.18
C ILE A 388 6.69 5.30 14.53
N ALA A 389 7.49 6.36 14.40
CA ALA A 389 8.77 6.34 13.69
C ALA A 389 9.85 6.57 14.72
N LEU A 390 10.93 5.78 14.63
CA LEU A 390 12.12 6.01 15.42
C LEU A 390 12.71 7.39 15.03
N PRO A 391 13.30 8.15 15.97
CA PRO A 391 14.02 9.38 15.65
C PRO A 391 15.10 9.12 14.59
N ALA A 392 15.19 10.02 13.61
CA ALA A 392 16.02 9.91 12.42
C ALA A 392 17.47 9.40 12.63
N PRO A 393 18.23 9.88 13.65
CA PRO A 393 19.63 9.46 13.85
C PRO A 393 19.76 8.00 14.28
N ILE A 394 18.77 7.50 15.03
CA ILE A 394 18.76 6.17 15.61
C ILE A 394 18.25 5.15 14.60
N ALA A 395 17.20 5.51 13.84
CA ALA A 395 16.62 4.67 12.80
C ALA A 395 17.67 4.25 11.76
N GLY A 396 18.48 5.21 11.25
CA GLY A 396 19.49 4.93 10.22
C GLY A 396 20.57 3.94 10.67
N LYS A 397 21.18 4.18 11.85
CA LYS A 397 22.20 3.29 12.41
C LYS A 397 21.63 1.92 12.75
N TRP A 398 20.47 1.89 13.41
CA TRP A 398 19.81 0.65 13.81
C TRP A 398 19.43 -0.22 12.61
N LEU A 399 18.89 0.36 11.54
CA LEU A 399 18.56 -0.38 10.31
C LEU A 399 19.79 -0.95 9.60
N ILE A 400 20.90 -0.19 9.58
CA ILE A 400 22.18 -0.66 9.02
C ILE A 400 22.70 -1.85 9.84
N GLU A 401 22.72 -1.72 11.17
CA GLU A 401 23.17 -2.81 12.05
C GLU A 401 22.25 -4.04 11.96
N MET A 402 20.95 -3.83 11.82
CA MET A 402 19.96 -4.88 11.59
C MET A 402 20.21 -5.59 10.26
N GLY A 403 20.37 -4.83 9.18
CA GLY A 403 20.68 -5.36 7.84
C GLY A 403 21.99 -6.16 7.84
N LEU A 404 23.02 -5.62 8.49
CA LEU A 404 24.30 -6.32 8.68
C LEU A 404 24.12 -7.61 9.48
N ALA A 405 23.38 -7.59 10.60
CA ALA A 405 23.14 -8.77 11.40
C ALA A 405 22.40 -9.88 10.62
N ILE A 406 21.42 -9.52 9.79
CA ILE A 406 20.71 -10.45 8.90
C ILE A 406 21.66 -11.01 7.83
N LEU A 407 22.52 -10.18 7.26
CA LEU A 407 23.49 -10.59 6.23
C LEU A 407 24.59 -11.50 6.80
N THR A 408 25.09 -11.20 8.01
CA THR A 408 26.17 -11.94 8.69
C THR A 408 25.67 -13.03 9.64
N LYS A 409 24.36 -13.19 9.82
CA LYS A 409 23.75 -14.07 10.84
C LYS A 409 24.24 -13.80 12.27
N ARG A 410 24.50 -12.54 12.60
CA ARG A 410 24.93 -12.16 13.95
C ARG A 410 23.70 -12.16 14.88
N PRO A 411 23.71 -12.89 16.01
CA PRO A 411 22.57 -12.90 16.93
C PRO A 411 22.39 -11.53 17.59
N ARG A 412 21.13 -11.17 17.86
CA ARG A 412 20.69 -9.95 18.55
C ARG A 412 19.70 -10.31 19.65
N SER A 413 19.65 -9.49 20.70
CA SER A 413 18.67 -9.66 21.77
C SER A 413 17.37 -8.98 21.38
N ILE A 414 16.31 -9.77 21.22
CA ILE A 414 14.96 -9.24 20.93
C ILE A 414 14.46 -8.33 22.05
N ILE A 415 14.83 -8.61 23.31
CA ILE A 415 14.49 -7.77 24.46
C ILE A 415 15.20 -6.43 24.38
N ALA A 416 16.51 -6.41 24.10
CA ALA A 416 17.27 -5.16 24.01
C ALA A 416 16.80 -4.29 22.84
N ASP A 417 16.52 -4.90 21.69
CA ASP A 417 15.98 -4.19 20.52
C ASP A 417 14.54 -3.69 20.76
N SER A 418 13.73 -4.45 21.52
CA SER A 418 12.38 -4.02 21.92
C SER A 418 12.42 -2.83 22.87
N ALA A 419 13.26 -2.88 23.92
CA ALA A 419 13.47 -1.78 24.85
C ALA A 419 13.99 -0.52 24.15
N LEU A 420 14.94 -0.68 23.21
CA LEU A 420 15.41 0.42 22.38
C LEU A 420 14.27 1.02 21.55
N SER A 421 13.40 0.18 20.97
CA SER A 421 12.28 0.62 20.16
C SER A 421 11.25 1.40 20.98
N VAL A 422 10.88 0.87 22.15
CA VAL A 422 9.88 1.47 23.06
C VAL A 422 10.35 2.81 23.62
N ARG A 423 11.63 2.93 24.01
CA ARG A 423 12.21 4.21 24.50
C ARG A 423 12.15 5.35 23.48
N HIS A 424 12.06 5.01 22.20
CA HIS A 424 12.10 5.96 21.09
C HIS A 424 10.73 6.17 20.44
N LEU A 425 9.65 5.68 21.06
CA LEU A 425 8.29 6.01 20.66
C LEU A 425 8.07 7.53 20.78
N PRO A 426 7.38 8.18 19.83
CA PRO A 426 7.12 9.63 19.88
C PRO A 426 6.35 10.06 21.14
N LYS A 427 5.48 9.18 21.64
CA LYS A 427 4.77 9.33 22.90
C LYS A 427 5.03 8.08 23.75
N ALA A 428 5.28 8.27 25.04
CA ALA A 428 5.39 7.17 25.98
C ALA A 428 4.11 6.29 25.90
N PRO A 429 4.24 4.96 25.79
CA PRO A 429 3.11 4.06 25.70
C PRO A 429 2.36 4.01 27.03
N CYS A 430 1.10 3.66 27.00
CA CYS A 430 0.30 3.41 28.19
C CYS A 430 0.02 1.91 28.30
N VAL A 431 0.50 1.30 29.38
CA VAL A 431 0.33 -0.13 29.63
C VAL A 431 -0.47 -0.31 30.91
N THR A 432 -1.51 -1.14 30.84
CA THR A 432 -2.45 -1.42 31.94
C THR A 432 -2.65 -2.92 32.09
N GLY A 433 -3.09 -3.37 33.27
CA GLY A 433 -3.36 -4.78 33.54
C GLY A 433 -2.12 -5.65 33.73
N VAL A 434 -0.94 -5.06 33.92
CA VAL A 434 0.33 -5.80 34.07
C VAL A 434 0.33 -6.75 35.27
N GLU A 435 -0.50 -6.46 36.28
CA GLU A 435 -0.78 -7.32 37.43
C GLU A 435 -1.42 -8.66 37.06
N HIS A 436 -2.00 -8.78 35.86
CA HIS A 436 -2.55 -10.04 35.34
C HIS A 436 -1.48 -10.96 34.74
N ILE A 437 -0.21 -10.52 34.63
CA ILE A 437 0.89 -11.36 34.18
C ILE A 437 1.21 -12.39 35.28
N PRO A 438 1.19 -13.70 35.00
CA PRO A 438 1.48 -14.72 36.01
C PRO A 438 2.86 -14.56 36.65
N GLU A 439 2.89 -14.46 37.98
CA GLU A 439 4.13 -14.29 38.77
C GLU A 439 5.09 -15.49 38.64
N ARG A 440 4.54 -16.70 38.49
CA ARG A 440 5.29 -17.96 38.38
C ARG A 440 4.75 -18.84 37.26
N GLY A 441 5.58 -19.76 36.78
CA GLY A 441 5.21 -20.69 35.72
C GLY A 441 5.29 -20.08 34.33
N SER A 442 5.26 -20.95 33.32
CA SER A 442 5.22 -20.57 31.91
C SER A 442 3.79 -20.26 31.48
N PHE A 443 3.62 -19.29 30.58
CA PHE A 443 2.31 -18.85 30.11
C PHE A 443 2.33 -18.47 28.63
N VAL A 444 1.15 -18.37 28.03
CA VAL A 444 0.97 -17.95 26.64
C VAL A 444 0.32 -16.57 26.63
N LEU A 445 0.96 -15.62 25.96
CA LEU A 445 0.40 -14.31 25.70
C LEU A 445 -0.25 -14.33 24.32
N VAL A 446 -1.52 -13.97 24.23
CA VAL A 446 -2.22 -13.86 22.95
C VAL A 446 -2.67 -12.43 22.75
N ALA A 447 -2.11 -11.79 21.71
CA ALA A 447 -2.44 -10.41 21.37
C ALA A 447 -2.96 -10.33 19.95
N ASN A 448 -4.15 -9.77 19.77
CA ASN A 448 -4.61 -9.40 18.44
C ASN A 448 -4.31 -7.92 18.20
N HIS A 449 -3.95 -7.59 16.97
CA HIS A 449 -3.57 -6.25 16.55
C HIS A 449 -4.31 -5.91 15.26
N TYR A 450 -4.54 -4.62 15.06
CA TYR A 450 -5.18 -4.11 13.86
C TYR A 450 -4.12 -3.54 12.94
N GLN A 451 -4.11 -3.93 11.67
CA GLN A 451 -3.33 -3.20 10.68
C GLN A 451 -4.10 -1.94 10.27
N ARG A 452 -3.86 -0.84 11.01
CA ARG A 452 -4.34 0.50 10.67
C ARG A 452 -3.29 1.30 9.91
N LEU A 453 -3.68 2.43 9.33
CA LEU A 453 -2.76 3.34 8.63
C LEU A 453 -1.52 3.69 9.49
N ASN A 454 -1.65 3.62 10.83
CA ASN A 454 -0.70 4.07 11.85
C ASN A 454 -0.14 2.99 12.82
N LEU A 455 -0.68 1.76 12.84
CA LEU A 455 -0.25 0.70 13.77
C LEU A 455 0.38 -0.48 13.02
N TRP A 456 1.72 -0.60 13.10
CA TRP A 456 2.47 -1.72 12.55
C TRP A 456 2.66 -2.82 13.59
N ILE A 457 2.51 -4.09 13.20
CA ILE A 457 2.60 -5.27 14.09
C ILE A 457 3.87 -5.30 14.95
N GLY A 458 4.99 -4.82 14.41
CA GLY A 458 6.26 -4.80 15.14
C GLY A 458 6.24 -3.88 16.37
N TRP A 459 5.43 -2.81 16.37
CA TRP A 459 5.28 -1.94 17.53
C TRP A 459 4.52 -2.63 18.66
N SER A 460 3.45 -3.34 18.33
CA SER A 460 2.73 -4.18 19.29
C SER A 460 3.65 -5.26 19.86
N GLY A 461 4.39 -5.98 19.02
CA GLY A 461 5.32 -7.01 19.47
C GLY A 461 6.41 -6.46 20.39
N THR A 462 7.07 -5.37 20.01
CA THR A 462 8.13 -4.75 20.83
C THR A 462 7.62 -4.22 22.16
N LEU A 463 6.45 -3.56 22.20
CA LEU A 463 5.84 -3.11 23.45
C LEU A 463 5.56 -4.28 24.40
N LEU A 464 4.99 -5.37 23.90
CA LEU A 464 4.67 -6.55 24.73
C LEU A 464 5.93 -7.22 25.27
N ILE A 465 6.96 -7.38 24.43
CA ILE A 465 8.24 -8.00 24.83
C ILE A 465 8.95 -7.15 25.88
N ASP A 466 9.03 -5.84 25.67
CA ASP A 466 9.63 -4.89 26.62
C ASP A 466 8.87 -4.89 27.95
N THR A 467 7.53 -4.85 27.91
CA THR A 467 6.68 -4.92 29.11
C THR A 467 6.95 -6.20 29.89
N ILE A 468 6.91 -7.37 29.25
CA ILE A 468 7.15 -8.66 29.92
C ILE A 468 8.55 -8.71 30.53
N ALA A 469 9.56 -8.26 29.79
CA ALA A 469 10.95 -8.28 30.25
C ALA A 469 11.20 -7.35 31.44
N GLN A 470 10.44 -6.26 31.56
CA GLN A 470 10.48 -5.36 32.72
C GLN A 470 9.80 -5.96 33.95
N GLN A 471 8.74 -6.75 33.76
CA GLN A 471 8.02 -7.39 34.88
C GLN A 471 8.70 -8.67 35.36
N ARG A 472 9.34 -9.42 34.46
CA ARG A 472 9.85 -10.75 34.79
C ARG A 472 11.11 -11.11 34.01
N ASN A 473 12.07 -11.70 34.71
CA ASN A 473 13.22 -12.34 34.07
C ASN A 473 12.81 -13.70 33.46
N ILE A 474 12.14 -13.65 32.31
CA ILE A 474 11.55 -14.80 31.62
C ILE A 474 12.08 -14.92 30.19
N ILE A 475 12.12 -16.14 29.66
CA ILE A 475 12.45 -16.36 28.24
C ILE A 475 11.22 -16.02 27.41
N VAL A 476 11.35 -15.06 26.48
CA VAL A 476 10.28 -14.67 25.58
C VAL A 476 10.51 -15.30 24.20
N HIS A 477 9.61 -16.19 23.78
CA HIS A 477 9.59 -16.74 22.43
C HIS A 477 8.46 -16.11 21.64
N VAL A 478 8.79 -15.38 20.58
CA VAL A 478 7.82 -14.81 19.65
C VAL A 478 7.56 -15.79 18.53
N VAL A 479 6.30 -16.19 18.38
CA VAL A 479 5.87 -17.06 17.29
C VAL A 479 5.55 -16.22 16.07
N THR A 480 6.08 -16.61 14.92
CA THR A 480 5.88 -15.92 13.64
C THR A 480 5.58 -16.90 12.52
N THR A 481 4.96 -16.43 11.43
CA THR A 481 4.76 -17.24 10.22
C THR A 481 6.10 -17.64 9.61
N ASP A 482 6.18 -18.83 9.01
CA ASP A 482 7.35 -19.30 8.26
C ASP A 482 7.39 -18.81 6.81
N ARG A 483 6.38 -18.08 6.35
CA ARG A 483 6.23 -17.60 4.96
C ARG A 483 5.36 -16.35 4.86
N VAL A 484 5.61 -15.52 3.84
CA VAL A 484 4.73 -14.36 3.52
C VAL A 484 3.76 -14.77 2.42
N ARG A 485 2.47 -14.51 2.62
CA ARG A 485 1.43 -14.66 1.60
C ARG A 485 0.89 -13.30 1.15
N ILE A 486 0.50 -13.23 -0.12
CA ILE A 486 -0.35 -12.17 -0.65
C ILE A 486 -1.58 -12.87 -1.23
N GLY A 487 -2.70 -12.77 -0.52
CA GLY A 487 -3.87 -13.63 -0.75
C GLY A 487 -3.50 -15.12 -0.70
N ARG A 488 -3.89 -15.89 -1.73
CA ARG A 488 -3.61 -17.34 -1.78
C ARG A 488 -2.16 -17.71 -2.16
N LEU A 489 -1.34 -16.77 -2.62
CA LEU A 489 0.01 -17.06 -3.13
C LEU A 489 1.07 -16.94 -2.03
N THR A 490 1.93 -17.95 -1.89
CA THR A 490 3.14 -17.88 -1.05
C THR A 490 4.28 -17.29 -1.85
N LEU A 491 4.91 -16.21 -1.35
CA LEU A 491 6.04 -15.58 -2.04
C LEU A 491 7.27 -16.51 -2.00
N PRO A 492 7.89 -16.83 -3.15
CA PRO A 492 9.05 -17.71 -3.21
C PRO A 492 10.25 -17.10 -2.49
N GLY A 493 11.05 -17.93 -1.81
CA GLY A 493 12.25 -17.49 -1.07
C GLY A 493 11.96 -16.89 0.32
N THR A 494 10.70 -16.61 0.68
CA THR A 494 10.36 -16.09 2.01
C THR A 494 10.66 -17.03 3.17
N PRO A 495 10.56 -18.38 3.06
CA PRO A 495 10.97 -19.26 4.15
C PRO A 495 12.46 -19.18 4.47
N TRP A 496 13.30 -18.92 3.48
CA TRP A 496 14.73 -18.73 3.70
C TRP A 496 15.02 -17.40 4.41
N LEU A 497 14.36 -16.32 3.99
CA LEU A 497 14.53 -14.99 4.58
C LEU A 497 14.00 -14.96 6.02
N ILE A 498 12.82 -15.53 6.27
CA ILE A 498 12.23 -15.63 7.60
C ILE A 498 13.09 -16.50 8.51
N LYS A 499 13.61 -17.64 8.03
CA LYS A 499 14.56 -18.44 8.83
C LYS A 499 15.82 -17.66 9.21
N ARG A 500 16.32 -16.79 8.32
CA ARG A 500 17.45 -15.92 8.64
C ARG A 500 17.11 -14.87 9.68
N ILE A 501 15.97 -14.20 9.53
CA ILE A 501 15.44 -13.23 10.50
C ILE A 501 15.24 -13.91 11.86
N ALA A 502 14.58 -15.06 11.87
CA ALA A 502 14.35 -15.85 13.07
C ALA A 502 15.64 -16.25 13.77
N ALA A 503 16.70 -16.59 13.03
CA ALA A 503 18.00 -16.92 13.63
C ALA A 503 18.69 -15.70 14.29
N VAL A 504 18.38 -14.48 13.86
CA VAL A 504 18.95 -13.26 14.45
C VAL A 504 18.31 -12.98 15.82
N TRP A 505 16.99 -13.16 15.97
CA TRP A 505 16.24 -12.81 17.19
C TRP A 505 15.66 -14.00 17.96
N ASP A 506 16.06 -15.22 17.62
CA ASP A 506 15.51 -16.48 18.18
C ASP A 506 13.97 -16.57 18.07
N LEU A 507 13.41 -16.06 16.96
CA LEU A 507 11.98 -16.18 16.69
C LEU A 507 11.63 -17.65 16.41
N VAL A 508 10.39 -18.02 16.68
CA VAL A 508 9.89 -19.37 16.44
C VAL A 508 9.02 -19.34 15.17
N PRO A 509 9.61 -19.56 13.97
CA PRO A 509 8.83 -19.67 12.76
C PRO A 509 8.01 -20.95 12.83
N VAL A 510 6.70 -20.79 12.73
CA VAL A 510 5.73 -21.87 12.63
C VAL A 510 5.01 -21.76 11.31
N THR A 511 4.70 -22.90 10.71
CA THR A 511 3.70 -22.93 9.64
C THR A 511 2.37 -22.70 10.32
N PRO A 512 1.63 -21.62 10.02
CA PRO A 512 0.33 -21.37 10.61
C PRO A 512 -0.55 -22.61 10.45
N PRO A 513 -1.36 -22.96 11.46
CA PRO A 513 -2.07 -24.23 11.46
C PRO A 513 -3.12 -24.38 10.33
N ALA A 514 -3.45 -23.30 9.60
CA ALA A 514 -4.20 -23.34 8.33
C ALA A 514 -3.39 -23.78 7.09
N ILE A 515 -2.07 -23.99 7.21
CA ILE A 515 -1.13 -24.07 6.06
C ILE A 515 -0.39 -25.43 6.01
N ALA A 516 -1.00 -26.46 6.58
CA ALA A 516 -0.63 -27.84 6.26
C ALA A 516 -1.60 -28.35 5.19
N ASP A 517 -1.15 -28.38 3.92
CA ASP A 517 -1.88 -28.96 2.79
C ASP A 517 -2.32 -30.39 3.12
N GLY A 518 -3.52 -30.58 3.69
CA GLY A 518 -4.11 -31.89 4.01
C GLY A 518 -3.29 -32.83 4.90
N LYS A 519 -2.09 -32.44 5.36
CA LYS A 519 -1.17 -33.28 6.13
C LYS A 519 -1.30 -32.97 7.62
N THR A 520 -2.11 -33.79 8.30
CA THR A 520 -2.34 -33.83 9.75
C THR A 520 -1.07 -33.82 10.61
N ASP A 521 0.09 -34.20 10.06
CA ASP A 521 1.35 -34.29 10.80
C ASP A 521 2.02 -32.93 11.09
N GLY A 522 1.85 -31.93 10.21
CA GLY A 522 2.50 -30.61 10.35
C GLY A 522 1.96 -29.79 11.51
N GLN A 523 0.64 -29.83 11.72
CA GLN A 523 -0.04 -29.16 12.84
C GLN A 523 0.39 -29.75 14.19
N ARG A 524 0.45 -31.09 14.27
CA ARG A 524 0.87 -31.82 15.47
C ARG A 524 2.32 -31.53 15.83
N TYR A 525 3.22 -31.49 14.84
CA TYR A 525 4.62 -31.13 15.06
C TYR A 525 4.78 -29.71 15.61
N THR A 526 4.06 -28.75 15.04
CA THR A 526 4.08 -27.35 15.47
C THR A 526 3.61 -27.21 16.92
N LEU A 527 2.46 -27.80 17.27
CA LEU A 527 1.94 -27.78 18.63
C LEU A 527 2.90 -28.45 19.62
N LEU A 528 3.46 -29.62 19.28
CA LEU A 528 4.44 -30.30 20.13
C LEU A 528 5.71 -29.47 20.32
N ARG A 529 6.14 -28.74 19.30
CA ARG A 529 7.28 -27.81 19.39
C ARG A 529 6.99 -26.67 20.36
N LEU A 530 5.82 -26.03 20.25
CA LEU A 530 5.42 -24.95 21.17
C LEU A 530 5.31 -25.45 22.62
N LEU A 531 4.70 -26.63 22.82
CA LEU A 531 4.60 -27.26 24.15
C LEU A 531 5.97 -27.61 24.75
N ARG A 532 6.95 -28.00 23.94
CA ARG A 532 8.33 -28.22 24.41
C ARG A 532 9.03 -26.93 24.82
N LEU A 533 8.74 -25.81 24.16
CA LEU A 533 9.28 -24.50 24.55
C LEU A 533 8.71 -24.03 25.91
N LEU A 534 7.47 -24.40 26.21
CA LEU A 534 6.85 -24.16 27.52
C LEU A 534 7.34 -25.13 28.61
N LYS A 535 7.89 -26.29 28.23
CA LYS A 535 8.43 -27.32 29.15
C LYS A 535 9.93 -27.48 28.98
N ARG A 536 10.70 -26.46 29.37
CA ARG A 536 12.16 -26.51 29.25
C ARG A 536 12.80 -27.38 30.34
N LYS A 537 13.89 -28.06 29.97
CA LYS A 537 14.68 -28.89 30.90
C LYS A 537 15.53 -28.06 31.86
N ASP A 538 15.81 -26.81 31.53
CA ASP A 538 16.63 -25.89 32.35
C ASP A 538 15.82 -25.19 33.45
N GLY A 539 14.54 -25.54 33.62
CA GLY A 539 13.67 -25.05 34.71
C GLY A 539 13.28 -23.57 34.61
N ARG A 540 13.72 -22.85 33.58
CA ARG A 540 13.35 -21.44 33.39
C ARG A 540 11.96 -21.32 32.79
N ASP A 541 11.20 -20.38 33.33
CA ASP A 541 9.89 -20.05 32.82
C ASP A 541 9.98 -19.41 31.42
N THR A 542 8.95 -19.68 30.63
CA THR A 542 8.83 -19.21 29.25
C THR A 542 7.51 -18.47 29.06
N CYS A 543 7.57 -17.32 28.40
CA CYS A 543 6.42 -16.65 27.81
C CYS A 543 6.42 -16.91 26.30
N LEU A 544 5.30 -17.42 25.80
CA LEU A 544 5.11 -17.68 24.37
C LEU A 544 4.14 -16.63 23.81
N VAL A 545 4.65 -15.73 22.97
CA VAL A 545 3.88 -14.62 22.39
C VAL A 545 3.27 -15.07 21.08
N LEU A 546 1.94 -15.13 21.04
CA LEU A 546 1.13 -15.45 19.87
C LEU A 546 0.42 -14.20 19.38
N MET A 547 0.63 -13.87 18.11
CA MET A 547 -0.09 -12.80 17.43
C MET A 547 -0.88 -13.41 16.27
N PRO A 548 -2.16 -13.81 16.46
CA PRO A 548 -2.96 -14.34 15.37
C PRO A 548 -3.23 -13.24 14.34
N GLU A 549 -2.47 -13.24 13.25
CA GLU A 549 -2.66 -12.32 12.11
C GLU A 549 -3.95 -12.70 11.34
N GLY A 550 -5.01 -11.89 11.37
CA GLY A 550 -6.17 -12.13 10.48
C GLY A 550 -5.85 -11.82 9.01
N ASP A 551 -6.61 -12.42 8.09
CA ASP A 551 -6.51 -12.15 6.64
C ASP A 551 -7.09 -10.76 6.32
N GLU A 552 -6.63 -10.16 5.22
CA GLU A 552 -6.97 -8.79 4.78
C GLU A 552 -8.45 -8.39 5.00
N GLY A 553 -8.70 -7.36 5.82
CA GLY A 553 -9.98 -6.62 5.76
C GLY A 553 -10.63 -6.26 7.09
N SER A 554 -10.23 -5.15 7.71
CA SER A 554 -11.11 -4.00 8.01
C SER A 554 -10.28 -2.92 8.71
N ALA A 555 -10.52 -1.65 8.40
CA ALA A 555 -9.92 -0.54 9.16
C ALA A 555 -10.62 -0.29 10.52
N PHE A 556 -11.68 -1.05 10.83
CA PHE A 556 -12.71 -0.63 11.78
C PHE A 556 -13.05 -1.66 12.88
N GLY A 557 -12.44 -2.86 12.93
CA GLY A 557 -12.82 -3.88 13.93
C GLY A 557 -11.84 -5.05 14.07
N LEU A 558 -11.93 -5.78 15.20
CA LEU A 558 -11.11 -6.96 15.50
C LEU A 558 -11.27 -7.98 14.37
N ILE A 559 -10.16 -8.54 13.90
CA ILE A 559 -10.12 -9.51 12.80
C ILE A 559 -10.10 -10.93 13.35
N ASP A 560 -10.80 -11.85 12.69
CA ASP A 560 -10.80 -13.26 13.07
C ASP A 560 -9.37 -13.82 13.20
N ALA A 561 -9.14 -14.62 14.25
CA ALA A 561 -7.89 -15.36 14.39
C ALA A 561 -7.76 -16.41 13.27
N LEU A 562 -6.52 -16.72 12.86
CA LEU A 562 -6.28 -17.75 11.82
C LEU A 562 -6.81 -19.13 12.23
N PRO A 563 -7.31 -19.93 11.27
CA PRO A 563 -7.66 -21.32 11.51
C PRO A 563 -6.50 -22.08 12.16
N GLY A 564 -6.81 -22.78 13.26
CA GLY A 564 -5.97 -23.64 14.07
C GLY A 564 -5.46 -23.00 15.36
N ILE A 565 -5.64 -21.68 15.54
CA ILE A 565 -5.29 -20.98 16.78
C ILE A 565 -6.17 -21.48 17.93
N GLY A 566 -7.47 -21.64 17.73
CA GLY A 566 -8.38 -22.11 18.77
C GLY A 566 -7.98 -23.50 19.30
N ARG A 567 -7.63 -24.43 18.41
CA ARG A 567 -7.12 -25.76 18.82
C ARG A 567 -5.80 -25.68 19.58
N ALA A 568 -4.88 -24.79 19.20
CA ALA A 568 -3.62 -24.62 19.91
C ALA A 568 -3.85 -24.10 21.34
N LEU A 569 -4.71 -23.09 21.48
CA LEU A 569 -5.10 -22.54 22.77
C LEU A 569 -5.84 -23.55 23.64
N ALA A 570 -6.69 -24.39 23.05
CA ALA A 570 -7.36 -25.46 23.78
C ALA A 570 -6.36 -26.50 24.31
N ALA A 571 -5.32 -26.83 23.54
CA ALA A 571 -4.27 -27.75 23.96
C ALA A 571 -3.35 -27.19 25.07
N PHE A 572 -3.20 -25.87 25.16
CA PHE A 572 -2.55 -25.18 26.28
C PHE A 572 -3.45 -25.20 27.52
N SER A 573 -4.73 -24.88 27.38
CA SER A 573 -5.72 -24.95 28.47
C SER A 573 -5.81 -26.35 29.07
N ALA A 574 -5.83 -27.40 28.23
CA ALA A 574 -5.85 -28.80 28.67
C ALA A 574 -4.61 -29.21 29.48
N ARG A 575 -3.51 -28.44 29.40
CA ARG A 575 -2.27 -28.63 30.17
C ARG A 575 -2.11 -27.62 31.29
N GLN A 576 -3.17 -26.88 31.61
CA GLN A 576 -3.19 -25.84 32.64
C GLN A 576 -2.13 -24.76 32.42
N VAL A 577 -1.78 -24.48 31.15
CA VAL A 577 -0.92 -23.35 30.81
C VAL A 577 -1.81 -22.10 30.73
N PRO A 578 -1.57 -21.06 31.56
CA PRO A 578 -2.39 -19.85 31.54
C PRO A 578 -2.30 -19.12 30.20
N ILE A 579 -3.44 -18.61 29.73
CA ILE A 579 -3.53 -17.80 28.51
C ILE A 579 -3.88 -16.37 28.92
N VAL A 580 -2.99 -15.43 28.62
CA VAL A 580 -3.14 -14.00 28.93
C VAL A 580 -3.58 -13.27 27.65
N PRO A 581 -4.83 -12.78 27.58
CA PRO A 581 -5.30 -11.98 26.46
C PRO A 581 -4.75 -10.55 26.59
N VAL A 582 -4.30 -9.97 25.48
CA VAL A 582 -3.83 -8.59 25.48
C VAL A 582 -4.41 -7.84 24.29
N ALA A 583 -5.01 -6.69 24.58
CA ALA A 583 -5.43 -5.73 23.57
C ALA A 583 -4.32 -4.71 23.34
N VAL A 584 -4.02 -4.43 22.07
CA VAL A 584 -3.07 -3.38 21.68
C VAL A 584 -3.71 -2.47 20.64
N TRP A 585 -3.71 -1.16 20.90
CA TRP A 585 -4.27 -0.15 19.98
C TRP A 585 -3.44 1.14 19.97
N ASP A 586 -3.68 1.98 18.97
CA ASP A 586 -3.14 3.34 18.88
C ASP A 586 -4.28 4.34 19.03
N GLU A 587 -4.04 5.40 19.80
CA GLU A 587 -4.92 6.55 19.92
C GLU A 587 -4.07 7.82 19.96
N ASP A 588 -4.30 8.72 18.99
CA ASP A 588 -3.55 9.96 18.79
C ASP A 588 -2.02 9.79 18.70
N GLY A 589 -1.52 8.67 18.19
CA GLY A 589 -0.09 8.37 18.10
C GLY A 589 0.56 7.95 19.42
N ARG A 590 -0.24 7.62 20.45
CA ARG A 590 0.21 6.91 21.64
C ARG A 590 -0.23 5.45 21.52
N LEU A 591 0.71 4.54 21.79
CA LEU A 591 0.46 3.11 21.81
C LEU A 591 -0.07 2.68 23.18
N TYR A 592 -1.14 1.89 23.19
CA TYR A 592 -1.77 1.35 24.39
C TYR A 592 -1.69 -0.17 24.39
N ALA A 593 -1.46 -0.76 25.56
CA ALA A 593 -1.61 -2.18 25.80
C ALA A 593 -2.40 -2.44 27.08
N ASN A 594 -3.40 -3.30 27.01
CA ASN A 594 -4.23 -3.69 28.15
C ASN A 594 -4.20 -5.21 28.31
N PHE A 595 -3.61 -5.68 29.41
CA PHE A 595 -3.47 -7.09 29.74
C PHE A 595 -4.70 -7.55 30.54
N GLY A 596 -5.42 -8.53 30.02
CA GLY A 596 -6.56 -9.14 30.69
C GLY A 596 -6.17 -10.25 31.64
N ARG A 597 -7.13 -10.66 32.47
CA ARG A 597 -6.97 -11.78 33.39
C ARG A 597 -6.63 -13.07 32.63
N PRO A 598 -5.72 -13.93 33.15
CA PRO A 598 -5.48 -15.21 32.55
C PRO A 598 -6.76 -16.04 32.52
N PHE A 599 -7.06 -16.64 31.38
CA PHE A 599 -8.20 -17.53 31.24
C PHE A 599 -7.76 -18.91 30.75
N SER A 600 -8.67 -19.86 30.87
CA SER A 600 -8.59 -21.19 30.31
C SER A 600 -9.98 -21.53 29.82
N PHE A 601 -10.12 -22.17 28.67
CA PHE A 601 -11.44 -22.60 28.20
C PHE A 601 -11.53 -24.11 28.14
N ARG A 602 -12.71 -24.61 28.47
CA ARG A 602 -13.05 -26.04 28.42
C ARG A 602 -13.72 -26.29 27.08
N ILE A 603 -13.20 -27.27 26.34
CA ILE A 603 -13.88 -27.78 25.14
C ILE A 603 -15.14 -28.51 25.63
N SER A 604 -16.30 -28.23 25.02
CA SER A 604 -17.52 -28.95 25.38
C SER A 604 -17.37 -30.44 25.05
N PRO A 605 -17.82 -31.38 25.91
CA PRO A 605 -17.82 -32.81 25.59
C PRO A 605 -18.58 -33.16 24.29
N THR A 606 -19.50 -32.29 23.86
CA THR A 606 -20.30 -32.44 22.63
C THR A 606 -19.56 -31.96 21.37
N GLU A 607 -18.51 -31.15 21.51
CA GLU A 607 -17.70 -30.64 20.40
C GLU A 607 -16.60 -31.64 20.03
N THR A 608 -16.96 -32.69 19.29
CA THR A 608 -15.99 -33.73 18.87
C THR A 608 -15.27 -33.39 17.55
N ALA A 609 -15.85 -32.50 16.73
CA ALA A 609 -15.29 -32.08 15.46
C ALA A 609 -14.15 -31.07 15.66
N ARG A 610 -12.97 -31.35 15.08
CA ARG A 610 -11.77 -30.50 15.19
C ARG A 610 -12.02 -29.05 14.76
N GLU A 611 -12.88 -28.83 13.78
CA GLU A 611 -13.23 -27.48 13.28
C GLU A 611 -14.10 -26.73 14.29
N ALA A 612 -15.06 -27.39 14.92
CA ALA A 612 -15.89 -26.78 15.96
C ALA A 612 -15.06 -26.31 17.17
N VAL A 613 -14.13 -27.16 17.63
CA VAL A 613 -13.17 -26.81 18.70
C VAL A 613 -12.32 -25.60 18.33
N ASP A 614 -11.93 -25.50 17.06
CA ASP A 614 -11.12 -24.40 16.58
C ASP A 614 -11.91 -23.08 16.54
N THR A 615 -13.10 -23.11 15.96
CA THR A 615 -13.99 -21.94 15.89
C THR A 615 -14.38 -21.44 17.27
N SER A 616 -14.76 -22.35 18.18
CA SER A 616 -15.11 -22.02 19.57
C SER A 616 -13.94 -21.39 20.33
N GLY A 617 -12.74 -21.96 20.20
CA GLY A 617 -11.53 -21.42 20.81
C GLY A 617 -11.09 -20.08 20.23
N GLN A 618 -11.25 -19.87 18.92
CA GLN A 618 -11.01 -18.57 18.27
C GLN A 618 -11.99 -17.51 18.76
N GLN A 619 -13.28 -17.84 18.80
CA GLN A 619 -14.30 -16.91 19.26
C GLN A 619 -14.03 -16.48 20.70
N THR A 620 -13.76 -17.44 21.60
CA THR A 620 -13.47 -17.17 23.01
C THR A 620 -12.29 -16.20 23.19
N VAL A 621 -11.14 -16.46 22.54
CA VAL A 621 -9.97 -15.58 22.70
C VAL A 621 -10.21 -14.19 22.12
N MET A 622 -10.99 -14.11 21.04
CA MET A 622 -11.33 -12.86 20.38
C MET A 622 -12.26 -12.00 21.22
N GLU A 623 -13.24 -12.59 21.88
CA GLU A 623 -14.13 -11.92 22.83
C GLU A 623 -13.36 -11.40 24.05
N GLN A 624 -12.44 -12.20 24.60
CA GLN A 624 -11.57 -11.76 25.71
C GLN A 624 -10.71 -10.55 25.33
N ILE A 625 -10.18 -10.51 24.09
CA ILE A 625 -9.42 -9.36 23.60
C ILE A 625 -10.35 -8.17 23.33
N ALA A 626 -11.56 -8.40 22.80
CA ALA A 626 -12.57 -7.36 22.54
C ALA A 626 -12.98 -6.62 23.82
N ALA A 627 -13.15 -7.34 24.92
CA ALA A 627 -13.51 -6.76 26.21
C ALA A 627 -12.46 -5.75 26.74
N LEU A 628 -11.20 -5.92 26.34
CA LEU A 628 -10.08 -5.05 26.74
C LEU A 628 -9.93 -3.80 25.85
N LEU A 629 -10.73 -3.67 24.79
CA LEU A 629 -10.66 -2.59 23.81
C LEU A 629 -11.77 -1.55 23.99
N PRO A 630 -11.51 -0.29 23.57
CA PRO A 630 -12.55 0.72 23.41
C PRO A 630 -13.71 0.23 22.54
N PRO A 631 -14.98 0.55 22.86
CA PRO A 631 -16.16 0.06 22.14
C PRO A 631 -16.09 0.24 20.62
N ALA A 632 -15.59 1.38 20.15
CA ALA A 632 -15.43 1.71 18.73
C ALA A 632 -14.47 0.78 17.97
N LEU A 633 -13.65 -0.02 18.66
CA LEU A 633 -12.66 -0.91 18.07
C LEU A 633 -13.09 -2.38 18.08
N ARG A 634 -14.09 -2.75 18.89
CA ARG A 634 -14.46 -4.15 19.15
C ARG A 634 -14.98 -4.88 17.90
N GLY A 635 -15.45 -4.16 16.89
CA GLY A 635 -15.98 -4.75 15.66
C GLY A 635 -17.16 -5.68 15.94
N LYS A 636 -17.22 -6.83 15.24
CA LYS A 636 -18.30 -7.82 15.40
C LYS A 636 -18.37 -8.47 16.79
N TYR A 637 -17.31 -8.36 17.60
CA TYR A 637 -17.26 -8.90 18.96
C TYR A 637 -17.78 -7.90 20.01
N GLY A 638 -18.23 -6.70 19.61
CA GLY A 638 -18.70 -5.67 20.52
C GLY A 638 -20.02 -6.01 21.24
N GLY A 639 -20.97 -6.65 20.54
CA GLY A 639 -22.31 -6.90 21.06
C GLY A 639 -22.43 -8.01 22.13
N GLN A 640 -21.40 -8.85 22.28
CA GLN A 640 -21.39 -9.95 23.27
C GLN A 640 -20.51 -9.65 24.49
N ALA A 641 -19.53 -8.74 24.37
CA ALA A 641 -18.65 -8.38 25.48
C ALA A 641 -19.38 -7.66 26.63
N ASP A 642 -20.46 -6.93 26.34
CA ASP A 642 -21.24 -6.23 27.36
C ASP A 642 -22.12 -7.20 28.20
N GLY A 643 -22.34 -8.44 27.75
CA GLY A 643 -23.08 -9.47 28.50
C GLY A 643 -22.23 -10.38 29.39
N ALA A 644 -20.91 -10.23 29.37
CA ALA A 644 -19.98 -11.05 30.17
C ALA A 644 -19.45 -10.33 31.43
N LEU A 645 -19.96 -9.12 31.70
CA LEU A 645 -19.61 -8.27 32.85
C LEU A 645 -20.75 -8.12 33.88
N GLU A 646 -21.84 -8.89 33.76
CA GLU A 646 -22.86 -9.04 34.81
C GLU A 646 -22.60 -10.24 35.72
#